data_AF-A0A2L0RY76-F1
#
_entry.id   AF-A0A2L0RY76-F1
#
_cell.length_a   1.000
_cell.length_b   1.000
_cell.length_c   1.000
_cell.angle_alpha   90.00
_cell.angle_beta   90.00
_cell.angle_gamma   90.00
#
_symmetry.space_group_name_H-M   'P 1'
#
loop_
_entity.id
_entity.type
_entity.pdbx_description
1 polymer ?
#
loop_
_entity_poly.entity_id
_entity_poly.type
_entity_poly.pdbx_seq_one_letter_code
_entity_poly.pdbx_strand_id
1 'polypeptide(L)'
;MHTQLPDGKEVYRNAYFRGLKPDPDIWIDQWADEYMRIPRDTGAAEPGQYRTSRTPYAREPMQCLSPAHPCKRVITMVASQLMKTQIGLNWIGGLIHMAPSNILALLPSLGLAKRVSSRINKTIKATPVLRERVASTRSRDARNTMDTKEFEGGSLYVTTAGSAANLSELSARYIYGDEIDRWEVDVGEEGDPIELAETRGSTFGRNAKFYFSSSPTIKGASRISDLFESSDQRYYYVPCPYCGHMQVLEWENLLYSADFSVVHYKCAASGMDCDVLIEEHFKGQMLAQGEWRSQAEGDGETVGFHLNALYSPPGWMDWRTLARQFEKAKKAQAKGDLEPMQVFYNTRLAKVWDSAQEQTKASVLIERARREGFSLGAMPAAVMMITGAVDVQADRLEFMAMGWGVGMERWVIDHRVIAGDPSDERTWAVLDELLKKRYRHPCGVGLGILAVAVDSGGHHTDEVYQFCRVRRWRNIFAIKGASKPGKPVIAQRPSMVDVTWKGQTERGGAELWFVGTDTAKDWIYNRYQFESGPGALHFANDLPDEFFAQCVAERKVAKYVRGHKRIEWIKGKAERNEALDLMVYCLAMAHYLGINRYQEHDWERVRNSLAQAGLFDEKVIEAERVTVVEQSPAPPQPAPQAVASVVQPRPAATPQRRSSTSGYLKRR
;
A
#
# COMPACT_ATOMS: atom_id res chain seq x y z
N MET A 1 -32.32 54.94 -7.37
CA MET A 1 -32.07 54.24 -6.09
C MET A 1 -30.96 54.99 -5.37
N HIS A 2 -31.27 55.78 -4.35
CA HIS A 2 -30.24 56.41 -3.51
C HIS A 2 -29.54 55.29 -2.72
N THR A 3 -28.27 55.06 -3.02
CA THR A 3 -27.38 54.27 -2.17
C THR A 3 -27.24 55.01 -0.85
N GLN A 4 -27.96 54.56 0.19
CA GLN A 4 -27.70 54.97 1.57
C GLN A 4 -26.23 54.65 1.85
N LEU A 5 -25.41 55.69 2.03
CA LEU A 5 -24.07 55.54 2.55
C LEU A 5 -24.20 55.02 3.99
N PRO A 6 -23.49 53.93 4.37
CA PRO A 6 -23.57 53.40 5.72
C PRO A 6 -23.11 54.44 6.75
N ASP A 7 -23.82 54.57 7.87
CA ASP A 7 -23.44 55.45 8.97
C ASP A 7 -22.13 54.96 9.60
N GLY A 8 -21.03 55.67 9.34
CA GLY A 8 -19.71 55.32 9.85
C GLY A 8 -19.62 55.24 11.38
N LYS A 9 -20.43 56.03 12.11
CA LYS A 9 -20.49 55.98 13.57
C LYS A 9 -21.16 54.69 14.04
N GLU A 10 -22.22 54.27 13.35
CA GLU A 10 -22.92 53.02 13.66
C GLU A 10 -22.03 51.80 13.36
N VAL A 11 -21.36 51.79 12.20
CA VAL A 11 -20.42 50.72 11.82
C VAL A 11 -19.28 50.60 12.83
N TYR A 12 -18.64 51.72 13.20
CA TYR A 12 -17.58 51.74 14.21
C TYR A 12 -18.08 51.22 15.56
N ARG A 13 -19.22 51.71 16.04
CA ARG A 13 -19.80 51.32 17.33
C ARG A 13 -20.14 49.82 17.36
N ASN A 14 -20.73 49.30 16.29
CA ASN A 14 -21.09 47.88 16.19
C ASN A 14 -19.83 47.00 16.14
N ALA A 15 -18.79 47.40 15.43
CA ALA A 15 -17.51 46.69 15.41
C ALA A 15 -16.81 46.73 16.79
N TYR A 16 -16.81 47.90 17.45
CA TYR A 16 -16.22 48.07 18.78
C TYR A 16 -16.91 47.20 19.83
N PHE A 17 -18.25 47.23 19.92
CA PHE A 17 -18.98 46.37 20.86
C PHE A 17 -18.86 44.88 20.53
N ARG A 18 -18.73 44.53 19.26
CA ARG A 18 -18.45 43.14 18.85
C ARG A 18 -17.07 42.69 19.35
N GLY A 19 -16.04 43.52 19.20
CA GLY A 19 -14.70 43.21 19.69
C GLY A 19 -14.57 43.16 21.21
N LEU A 20 -15.46 43.85 21.94
CA LEU A 20 -15.56 43.74 23.41
C LEU A 20 -16.28 42.47 23.89
N LYS A 21 -17.03 41.79 23.03
CA LYS A 21 -17.72 40.55 23.40
C LYS A 21 -16.69 39.42 23.39
N PRO A 22 -16.43 38.74 24.52
CA PRO A 22 -15.53 37.59 24.53
C PRO A 22 -16.09 36.52 23.59
N ASP A 23 -15.18 35.82 22.90
CA ASP A 23 -15.57 34.65 22.13
C ASP A 23 -16.17 33.59 23.09
N PRO A 24 -17.16 32.80 22.64
CA PRO A 24 -17.77 31.77 23.48
C PRO A 24 -16.72 30.74 23.93
N ASP A 25 -16.60 30.54 25.24
CA ASP A 25 -15.76 29.50 25.83
C ASP A 25 -16.60 28.24 26.07
N ILE A 26 -16.88 27.51 25.00
CA ILE A 26 -17.61 26.24 25.03
C ILE A 26 -16.81 25.15 24.31
N TRP A 27 -17.05 23.90 24.70
CA TRP A 27 -16.37 22.76 24.09
C TRP A 27 -16.95 22.46 22.70
N ILE A 28 -16.16 21.87 21.82
CA ILE A 28 -16.54 21.67 20.40
C ILE A 28 -17.77 20.77 20.24
N ASP A 29 -17.97 19.79 21.13
CA ASP A 29 -19.17 18.95 21.15
C ASP A 29 -20.43 19.76 21.46
N GLN A 30 -20.36 20.64 22.46
CA GLN A 30 -21.44 21.53 22.84
C GLN A 30 -21.74 22.53 21.73
N TRP A 31 -20.70 23.12 21.14
CA TRP A 31 -20.85 24.02 20.00
C TRP A 31 -21.49 23.31 18.80
N ALA A 32 -21.12 22.06 18.53
CA ALA A 32 -21.70 21.28 17.45
C ALA A 32 -23.20 20.99 17.70
N ASP A 33 -23.58 20.62 18.92
CA ASP A 33 -24.98 20.36 19.28
C ASP A 33 -25.86 21.62 19.22
N GLU A 34 -25.30 22.79 19.52
CA GLU A 34 -26.05 24.05 19.51
C GLU A 34 -26.12 24.69 18.12
N TYR A 35 -24.99 24.73 17.39
CA TYR A 35 -24.87 25.56 16.18
C TYR A 35 -24.79 24.77 14.88
N MET A 36 -24.09 23.62 14.86
CA MET A 36 -23.73 22.95 13.60
C MET A 36 -24.96 22.45 12.82
N ARG A 37 -24.98 22.76 11.52
CA ARG A 37 -26.01 22.29 10.57
C ARG A 37 -25.41 21.40 9.50
N ILE A 38 -25.96 20.19 9.36
CA ILE A 38 -25.67 19.28 8.25
C ILE A 38 -26.55 19.66 7.04
N PRO A 39 -25.98 20.13 5.91
CA PRO A 39 -26.76 20.56 4.76
C PRO A 39 -27.42 19.39 4.02
N ARG A 40 -28.69 19.55 3.61
CA ARG A 40 -29.46 18.53 2.86
C ARG A 40 -28.81 18.13 1.53
N ASP A 41 -28.19 19.08 0.85
CA ASP A 41 -27.58 18.92 -0.48
C ASP A 41 -26.18 18.28 -0.43
N THR A 42 -25.73 17.80 0.74
CA THR A 42 -24.52 16.99 0.88
C THR A 42 -24.77 15.49 0.76
N GLY A 43 -26.04 15.06 0.69
CA GLY A 43 -26.41 13.65 0.64
C GLY A 43 -26.30 12.92 1.99
N ALA A 44 -26.26 13.67 3.10
CA ALA A 44 -26.24 13.09 4.44
C ALA A 44 -27.56 12.37 4.76
N ALA A 45 -27.47 11.23 5.46
CA ALA A 45 -28.63 10.44 5.87
C ALA A 45 -29.58 11.21 6.80
N GLU A 46 -29.03 12.04 7.70
CA GLU A 46 -29.78 12.82 8.68
C GLU A 46 -29.39 14.31 8.57
N PRO A 47 -29.97 15.09 7.64
CA PRO A 47 -29.68 16.51 7.52
C PRO A 47 -30.43 17.33 8.58
N GLY A 48 -29.85 18.47 8.99
CA GLY A 48 -30.43 19.35 10.02
C GLY A 48 -29.45 19.70 11.14
N GLN A 49 -29.96 19.90 12.36
CA GLN A 49 -29.12 20.07 13.56
C GLN A 49 -28.22 18.84 13.74
N TYR A 50 -26.91 19.05 13.89
CA TYR A 50 -26.02 17.98 14.35
C TYR A 50 -26.40 17.58 15.77
N ARG A 51 -26.44 16.27 16.06
CA ARG A 51 -26.80 15.74 17.38
C ARG A 51 -25.79 14.69 17.81
N THR A 52 -24.98 15.02 18.80
CA THR A 52 -24.03 14.11 19.43
C THR A 52 -24.75 12.91 20.05
N SER A 53 -26.02 13.05 20.46
CA SER A 53 -26.83 11.93 20.94
C SER A 53 -27.04 10.81 19.90
N ARG A 54 -26.86 11.09 18.60
CA ARG A 54 -26.87 10.06 17.54
C ARG A 54 -25.55 9.31 17.45
N THR A 55 -24.44 9.97 17.78
CA THR A 55 -23.08 9.40 17.80
C THR A 55 -22.37 9.76 19.11
N PRO A 56 -22.78 9.19 20.26
CA PRO A 56 -22.30 9.63 21.58
C PRO A 56 -20.77 9.53 21.71
N TYR A 57 -20.18 8.51 21.09
CA TYR A 57 -18.73 8.29 21.01
C TYR A 57 -17.96 9.44 20.33
N ALA A 58 -18.60 10.32 19.56
CA ALA A 58 -17.95 11.47 18.93
C ALA A 58 -17.70 12.63 19.92
N ARG A 59 -18.34 12.60 21.10
CA ARG A 59 -18.25 13.66 22.11
C ARG A 59 -16.81 13.89 22.57
N GLU A 60 -16.17 12.85 23.08
CA GLU A 60 -14.85 12.96 23.70
C GLU A 60 -13.74 13.35 22.72
N PRO A 61 -13.68 12.80 21.48
CA PRO A 61 -12.76 13.32 20.47
C PRO A 61 -12.94 14.82 20.18
N MET A 62 -14.18 15.30 20.06
CA MET A 62 -14.46 16.74 19.90
C MET A 62 -14.02 17.53 21.13
N GLN A 63 -14.22 16.98 22.32
CA GLN A 63 -13.79 17.60 23.56
C GLN A 63 -12.26 17.76 23.60
N CYS A 64 -11.50 16.70 23.29
CA CYS A 64 -10.04 16.75 23.20
C CYS A 64 -9.52 17.74 22.14
N LEU A 65 -10.26 17.92 21.04
CA LEU A 65 -9.95 18.90 20.01
C LEU A 65 -10.21 20.36 20.42
N SER A 66 -10.93 20.59 21.52
CA SER A 66 -11.24 21.94 21.99
C SER A 66 -9.94 22.71 22.34
N PRO A 67 -9.83 24.01 22.02
CA PRO A 67 -8.61 24.78 22.25
C PRO A 67 -8.13 24.81 23.70
N ALA A 68 -9.04 24.71 24.66
CA ALA A 68 -8.74 24.68 26.10
C ALA A 68 -8.21 23.31 26.59
N HIS A 69 -8.44 22.23 25.84
CA HIS A 69 -7.99 20.91 26.25
C HIS A 69 -6.47 20.78 26.09
N PRO A 70 -5.74 20.19 27.06
CA PRO A 70 -4.27 20.20 27.09
C PRO A 70 -3.59 19.34 26.04
N CYS A 71 -4.25 18.31 25.49
CA CYS A 71 -3.62 17.45 24.49
C CYS A 71 -3.19 18.23 23.24
N LYS A 72 -2.16 17.79 22.55
CA LYS A 72 -1.67 18.39 21.31
C LYS A 72 -2.23 17.66 20.09
N ARG A 73 -2.31 16.33 20.17
CA ARG A 73 -2.73 15.46 19.06
C ARG A 73 -3.99 14.69 19.42
N VAL A 74 -4.91 14.60 18.46
CA VAL A 74 -6.07 13.73 18.52
C VAL A 74 -6.03 12.80 17.31
N ILE A 75 -5.96 11.49 17.58
CA ILE A 75 -5.83 10.44 16.57
C ILE A 75 -7.14 9.65 16.52
N THR A 76 -7.70 9.45 15.33
CA THR A 76 -8.91 8.62 15.16
C THR A 76 -8.66 7.51 14.13
N MET A 77 -8.34 6.31 14.65
CA MET A 77 -8.25 5.08 13.87
C MET A 77 -9.63 4.43 13.80
N VAL A 78 -10.44 4.88 12.85
CA VAL A 78 -11.89 4.62 12.85
C VAL A 78 -12.37 4.11 11.49
N ALA A 79 -13.37 3.24 11.53
CA ALA A 79 -13.98 2.66 10.34
C ALA A 79 -14.51 3.73 9.37
N SER A 80 -14.56 3.38 8.09
CA SER A 80 -15.05 4.26 7.04
C SER A 80 -16.52 4.61 7.23
N GLN A 81 -16.89 5.86 6.91
CA GLN A 81 -18.26 6.38 6.98
C GLN A 81 -18.87 6.44 8.41
N LEU A 82 -18.03 6.56 9.44
CA LEU A 82 -18.46 6.90 10.80
C LEU A 82 -18.20 8.39 11.10
N MET A 83 -17.48 8.70 12.19
CA MET A 83 -17.37 10.06 12.74
C MET A 83 -16.26 10.93 12.15
N LYS A 84 -15.19 10.33 11.59
CA LYS A 84 -13.92 10.97 11.21
C LYS A 84 -14.06 12.39 10.63
N THR A 85 -14.59 12.50 9.41
CA THR A 85 -14.70 13.78 8.70
C THR A 85 -15.72 14.72 9.34
N GLN A 86 -16.80 14.21 9.95
CA GLN A 86 -17.80 15.08 10.56
C GLN A 86 -17.25 15.76 11.82
N ILE A 87 -16.42 15.08 12.61
CA ILE A 87 -15.68 15.69 13.73
C ILE A 87 -14.77 16.81 13.21
N GLY A 88 -14.04 16.58 12.10
CA GLY A 88 -13.20 17.61 11.49
C GLY A 88 -14.01 18.85 11.06
N LEU A 89 -15.21 18.66 10.49
CA LEU A 89 -16.10 19.78 10.13
C LEU A 89 -16.63 20.52 11.36
N ASN A 90 -17.01 19.80 12.41
CA ASN A 90 -17.47 20.37 13.69
C ASN A 90 -16.35 21.20 14.32
N TRP A 91 -15.13 20.66 14.34
CA TRP A 91 -13.96 21.33 14.87
C TRP A 91 -13.63 22.60 14.10
N ILE A 92 -13.52 22.53 12.77
CA ILE A 92 -13.28 23.71 11.92
C ILE A 92 -14.33 24.80 12.16
N GLY A 93 -15.61 24.42 12.22
CA GLY A 93 -16.69 25.37 12.50
C GLY A 93 -16.56 26.03 13.87
N GLY A 94 -16.33 25.23 14.91
CA GLY A 94 -16.12 25.73 16.26
C GLY A 94 -14.92 26.68 16.37
N LEU A 95 -13.80 26.35 15.70
CA LEU A 95 -12.61 27.20 15.66
C LEU A 95 -12.88 28.55 14.99
N ILE A 96 -13.57 28.58 13.85
CA ILE A 96 -13.97 29.83 13.17
C ILE A 96 -14.84 30.70 14.08
N HIS A 97 -15.67 30.08 14.92
CA HIS A 97 -16.60 30.80 15.79
C HIS A 97 -15.96 31.28 17.10
N MET A 98 -15.08 30.48 17.71
CA MET A 98 -14.67 30.62 19.11
C MET A 98 -13.17 30.90 19.31
N ALA A 99 -12.32 30.49 18.37
CA ALA A 99 -10.87 30.65 18.50
C ALA A 99 -10.20 30.80 17.12
N PRO A 100 -10.55 31.85 16.37
CA PRO A 100 -10.12 32.00 14.99
C PRO A 100 -8.59 32.09 14.88
N SER A 101 -8.03 31.32 13.95
CA SER A 101 -6.61 31.32 13.58
C SER A 101 -6.46 30.63 12.23
N ASN A 102 -5.23 30.51 11.72
CA ASN A 102 -4.99 29.74 10.50
C ASN A 102 -5.26 28.25 10.74
N ILE A 103 -6.07 27.67 9.86
CA ILE A 103 -6.43 26.25 9.85
C ILE A 103 -5.94 25.64 8.54
N LEU A 104 -5.18 24.55 8.63
CA LEU A 104 -4.70 23.79 7.47
C LEU A 104 -5.39 22.42 7.42
N ALA A 105 -6.18 22.17 6.38
CA ALA A 105 -6.81 20.88 6.11
C ALA A 105 -6.13 20.18 4.94
N LEU A 106 -5.54 19.02 5.22
CA LEU A 106 -4.74 18.20 4.31
C LEU A 106 -5.49 16.92 3.95
N LEU A 107 -5.61 16.67 2.65
CA LEU A 107 -6.29 15.51 2.07
C LEU A 107 -5.34 14.70 1.18
N PRO A 108 -5.64 13.43 0.86
CA PRO A 108 -4.73 12.59 0.06
C PRO A 108 -4.56 13.05 -1.40
N SER A 109 -5.52 13.80 -1.95
CA SER A 109 -5.46 14.29 -3.33
C SER A 109 -6.21 15.61 -3.49
N LEU A 110 -5.83 16.38 -4.51
CA LEU A 110 -6.48 17.65 -4.85
C LEU A 110 -7.99 17.48 -5.16
N GLY A 111 -8.36 16.35 -5.78
CA GLY A 111 -9.77 16.03 -6.04
C GLY A 111 -10.58 15.82 -4.75
N LEU A 112 -9.99 15.18 -3.74
CA LEU A 112 -10.59 15.04 -2.41
C LEU A 112 -10.65 16.39 -1.68
N ALA A 113 -9.57 17.17 -1.73
CA ALA A 113 -9.51 18.52 -1.14
C ALA A 113 -10.64 19.42 -1.66
N LYS A 114 -10.86 19.45 -2.98
CA LYS A 114 -11.97 20.22 -3.60
C LYS A 114 -13.34 19.74 -3.15
N ARG A 115 -13.56 18.42 -2.99
CA ARG A 115 -14.83 17.87 -2.49
C ARG A 115 -15.08 18.26 -1.03
N VAL A 116 -14.07 18.13 -0.17
CA VAL A 116 -14.17 18.53 1.25
C VAL A 116 -14.37 20.04 1.36
N SER A 117 -13.63 20.84 0.58
CA SER A 117 -13.80 22.29 0.52
C SER A 117 -15.22 22.69 0.11
N SER A 118 -15.81 22.00 -0.87
CA SER A 118 -17.22 22.20 -1.26
C SER A 118 -18.19 21.88 -0.12
N ARG A 119 -17.97 20.77 0.61
CA ARG A 119 -18.78 20.40 1.78
C ARG A 119 -18.67 21.43 2.91
N ILE A 120 -17.47 21.97 3.16
CA ILE A 120 -17.23 23.04 4.12
C ILE A 120 -18.01 24.30 3.72
N ASN A 121 -17.96 24.70 2.44
CA ASN A 121 -18.72 25.84 1.94
C ASN A 121 -20.24 25.69 2.14
N LYS A 122 -20.80 24.50 1.90
CA LYS A 122 -22.21 24.22 2.17
C LYS A 122 -22.52 24.29 3.67
N THR A 123 -21.63 23.77 4.51
CA THR A 123 -21.76 23.78 5.98
C THR A 123 -21.76 25.20 6.54
N ILE A 124 -20.84 26.06 6.05
CA ILE A 124 -20.78 27.49 6.41
C ILE A 124 -22.08 28.19 6.03
N LYS A 125 -22.61 27.96 4.82
CA LYS A 125 -23.87 28.56 4.37
C LYS A 125 -25.08 28.12 5.21
N ALA A 126 -25.08 26.87 5.66
CA ALA A 126 -26.16 26.29 6.46
C ALA A 126 -26.09 26.71 7.94
N THR A 127 -24.91 27.07 8.45
CA THR A 127 -24.68 27.39 9.87
C THR A 127 -24.64 28.91 10.07
N PRO A 128 -25.68 29.54 10.67
CA PRO A 128 -25.80 31.00 10.71
C PRO A 128 -24.59 31.73 11.29
N VAL A 129 -24.06 31.25 12.43
CA VAL A 129 -22.90 31.85 13.12
C VAL A 129 -21.61 31.82 12.27
N LEU A 130 -21.48 30.86 11.36
CA LEU A 130 -20.34 30.79 10.43
C LEU A 130 -20.55 31.69 9.22
N ARG A 131 -21.77 31.71 8.68
CA ARG A 131 -22.14 32.53 7.52
C ARG A 131 -21.88 34.02 7.75
N GLU A 132 -22.03 34.49 8.99
CA GLU A 132 -21.81 35.89 9.36
C GLU A 132 -20.32 36.25 9.50
N ARG A 133 -19.44 35.27 9.75
CA ARG A 133 -18.01 35.46 10.01
C ARG A 133 -17.12 35.19 8.79
N VAL A 134 -17.54 34.30 7.89
CA VAL A 134 -16.77 33.95 6.70
C VAL A 134 -17.07 34.91 5.56
N ALA A 135 -16.03 35.43 4.92
CA ALA A 135 -16.19 36.41 3.85
C ALA A 135 -17.02 35.86 2.68
N SER A 136 -18.06 36.61 2.27
CA SER A 136 -18.88 36.24 1.11
C SER A 136 -18.05 36.26 -0.17
N THR A 137 -18.25 35.28 -1.05
CA THR A 137 -17.61 35.21 -2.38
C THR A 137 -18.13 36.34 -3.27
N ARG A 138 -17.54 37.55 -3.19
CA ARG A 138 -17.84 38.66 -4.11
C ARG A 138 -16.95 38.59 -5.35
N SER A 139 -17.55 38.77 -6.52
CA SER A 139 -16.94 38.61 -7.85
C SER A 139 -15.76 39.55 -8.18
N ARG A 140 -15.41 40.49 -7.30
CA ARG A 140 -14.31 41.46 -7.50
C ARG A 140 -13.22 41.43 -6.43
N ASP A 141 -13.37 40.60 -5.39
CA ASP A 141 -12.35 40.37 -4.37
C ASP A 141 -11.89 38.92 -4.45
N ALA A 142 -10.68 38.69 -4.95
CA ALA A 142 -10.03 37.38 -5.13
C ALA A 142 -9.66 36.67 -3.81
N ARG A 143 -10.36 36.99 -2.71
CA ARG A 143 -10.03 36.61 -1.33
C ARG A 143 -10.64 35.29 -0.86
N ASN A 144 -11.64 34.75 -1.57
CA ASN A 144 -12.25 33.46 -1.25
C ASN A 144 -12.18 32.55 -2.49
N THR A 145 -11.23 31.63 -2.50
CA THR A 145 -10.99 30.69 -3.61
C THR A 145 -11.52 29.30 -3.26
N MET A 146 -11.44 28.35 -4.20
CA MET A 146 -11.79 26.96 -3.90
C MET A 146 -10.94 26.35 -2.79
N ASP A 147 -9.73 26.87 -2.57
CA ASP A 147 -8.75 26.28 -1.68
C ASP A 147 -8.58 27.10 -0.39
N THR A 148 -8.99 28.38 -0.37
CA THR A 148 -8.85 29.28 0.79
C THR A 148 -10.15 29.97 1.16
N LYS A 149 -10.51 29.92 2.45
CA LYS A 149 -11.67 30.61 3.03
C LYS A 149 -11.21 31.55 4.15
N GLU A 150 -11.29 32.86 3.90
CA GLU A 150 -10.92 33.90 4.86
C GLU A 150 -12.07 34.21 5.84
N PHE A 151 -11.72 34.42 7.10
CA PHE A 151 -12.62 34.87 8.16
C PHE A 151 -11.89 35.83 9.10
N GLU A 152 -12.64 36.53 9.96
CA GLU A 152 -12.04 37.43 10.95
C GLU A 152 -11.13 36.64 11.92
N GLY A 153 -9.84 36.97 11.95
CA GLY A 153 -8.83 36.30 12.79
C GLY A 153 -8.06 35.15 12.14
N GLY A 154 -8.35 34.77 10.88
CA GLY A 154 -7.55 33.75 10.18
C GLY A 154 -8.12 33.25 8.86
N SER A 155 -7.46 32.22 8.31
CA SER A 155 -7.85 31.59 7.05
C SER A 155 -7.87 30.08 7.16
N LEU A 156 -8.82 29.45 6.48
CA LEU A 156 -8.86 28.00 6.28
C LEU A 156 -8.32 27.65 4.90
N TYR A 157 -7.23 26.91 4.89
CA TYR A 157 -6.59 26.38 3.69
C TYR A 157 -6.94 24.90 3.55
N VAL A 158 -7.45 24.49 2.38
CA VAL A 158 -7.83 23.11 2.08
C VAL A 158 -7.03 22.65 0.88
N THR A 159 -6.07 21.74 1.09
CA THR A 159 -5.14 21.33 0.05
C THR A 159 -4.76 19.84 0.17
N THR A 160 -3.87 19.39 -0.72
CA THR A 160 -3.37 18.02 -0.78
C THR A 160 -2.06 17.87 0.00
N ALA A 161 -1.92 16.78 0.76
CA ALA A 161 -0.67 16.41 1.41
C ALA A 161 0.40 15.91 0.42
N GLY A 162 0.01 15.51 -0.79
CA GLY A 162 0.95 15.03 -1.84
C GLY A 162 1.78 16.12 -2.53
N SER A 163 2.03 17.27 -1.90
CA SER A 163 2.91 18.31 -2.45
C SER A 163 3.70 18.95 -1.32
N ALA A 164 5.03 18.88 -1.43
CA ALA A 164 5.95 19.38 -0.41
C ALA A 164 5.78 20.89 -0.18
N ALA A 165 5.59 21.66 -1.26
CA ALA A 165 5.27 23.09 -1.19
C ALA A 165 4.05 23.38 -0.30
N ASN A 166 2.96 22.61 -0.44
CA ASN A 166 1.77 22.78 0.40
C ASN A 166 2.04 22.50 1.89
N LEU A 167 2.98 21.61 2.18
CA LEU A 167 3.38 21.24 3.54
C LEU A 167 4.44 22.18 4.13
N SER A 168 5.10 23.00 3.29
CA SER A 168 6.24 23.83 3.66
C SER A 168 5.97 25.35 3.65
N GLU A 169 4.89 25.83 3.03
CA GLU A 169 4.67 27.27 2.85
C GLU A 169 3.91 27.98 4.00
N LEU A 170 3.02 27.31 4.72
CA LEU A 170 2.05 27.97 5.61
C LEU A 170 2.22 27.60 7.10
N SER A 171 2.34 28.59 7.97
CA SER A 171 2.19 28.39 9.43
C SER A 171 0.71 28.38 9.84
N ALA A 172 0.30 27.33 10.54
CA ALA A 172 -1.08 27.13 10.99
C ALA A 172 -1.12 26.61 12.43
N ARG A 173 -1.99 27.19 13.25
CA ARG A 173 -2.20 26.76 14.65
C ARG A 173 -2.94 25.42 14.71
N TYR A 174 -3.86 25.21 13.77
CA TYR A 174 -4.73 24.05 13.74
C TYR A 174 -4.54 23.29 12.44
N ILE A 175 -4.22 22.00 12.55
CA ILE A 175 -3.95 21.15 11.38
C ILE A 175 -4.86 19.92 11.43
N TYR A 176 -5.57 19.69 10.32
CA TYR A 176 -6.44 18.55 10.12
C TYR A 176 -5.92 17.70 8.97
N GLY A 177 -5.48 16.47 9.23
CA GLY A 177 -5.15 15.49 8.21
C GLY A 177 -6.20 14.38 8.11
N ASP A 178 -6.89 14.31 6.98
CA ASP A 178 -7.89 13.25 6.72
C ASP A 178 -7.33 12.16 5.80
N GLU A 179 -7.75 10.93 6.04
CA GLU A 179 -7.35 9.70 5.35
C GLU A 179 -5.81 9.58 5.22
N ILE A 180 -5.08 9.80 6.32
CA ILE A 180 -3.61 9.87 6.35
C ILE A 180 -2.90 8.62 5.83
N ASP A 181 -3.53 7.44 5.94
CA ASP A 181 -3.00 6.19 5.38
C ASP A 181 -2.97 6.18 3.85
N ARG A 182 -3.70 7.09 3.19
CA ARG A 182 -3.68 7.23 1.74
C ARG A 182 -2.68 8.29 1.26
N TRP A 183 -1.97 8.93 2.17
CA TRP A 183 -0.96 9.92 1.82
C TRP A 183 0.27 9.23 1.24
N GLU A 184 1.04 9.94 0.41
CA GLU A 184 2.29 9.41 -0.13
C GLU A 184 3.32 9.22 0.97
N VAL A 185 4.14 8.16 0.90
CA VAL A 185 5.10 7.81 1.95
C VAL A 185 6.19 8.88 2.09
N ASP A 186 6.59 9.43 0.95
CA ASP A 186 7.57 10.50 0.85
C ASP A 186 7.07 11.50 -0.18
N VAL A 187 7.05 12.78 0.20
CA VAL A 187 6.57 13.86 -0.64
C VAL A 187 7.77 14.66 -1.10
N GLY A 188 8.22 14.38 -2.33
CA GLY A 188 9.31 15.13 -2.96
C GLY A 188 10.69 14.94 -2.31
N GLU A 189 10.95 13.79 -1.67
CA GLU A 189 12.21 13.49 -0.95
C GLU A 189 12.44 14.37 0.29
N GLU A 190 11.40 15.07 0.78
CA GLU A 190 11.46 15.96 1.95
C GLU A 190 11.08 15.27 3.27
N GLY A 191 10.70 13.99 3.24
CA GLY A 191 10.43 13.20 4.45
C GLY A 191 8.95 12.92 4.72
N ASP A 192 8.60 12.61 5.98
CA ASP A 192 7.25 12.21 6.34
C ASP A 192 6.27 13.41 6.29
N PRO A 193 5.21 13.37 5.45
CA PRO A 193 4.21 14.42 5.38
C PRO A 193 3.50 14.72 6.71
N ILE A 194 3.42 13.76 7.65
CA ILE A 194 2.85 14.02 8.98
C ILE A 194 3.78 14.95 9.77
N GLU A 195 5.08 14.66 9.80
CA GLU A 195 6.07 15.49 10.48
C GLU A 195 6.19 16.89 9.85
N LEU A 196 6.16 16.95 8.51
CA LEU A 196 6.16 18.21 7.77
C LEU A 196 4.92 19.05 8.10
N ALA A 197 3.75 18.42 8.19
CA ALA A 197 2.51 19.06 8.62
C ALA A 197 2.61 19.55 10.07
N GLU A 198 3.14 18.73 10.99
CA GLU A 198 3.31 19.12 12.39
C GLU A 198 4.24 20.31 12.59
N THR A 199 5.30 20.38 11.78
CA THR A 199 6.25 21.49 11.78
C THR A 199 5.57 22.84 11.52
N ARG A 200 4.42 22.87 10.83
CA ARG A 200 3.64 24.10 10.60
C ARG A 200 3.05 24.72 11.86
N GLY A 201 2.83 23.90 12.89
CA GLY A 201 2.35 24.32 14.20
C GLY A 201 3.45 24.75 15.18
N SER A 202 4.73 24.62 14.80
CA SER A 202 5.89 24.81 15.71
C SER A 202 5.90 26.18 16.41
N THR A 203 5.57 27.25 15.70
CA THR A 203 5.52 28.63 16.24
C THR A 203 4.44 28.85 17.29
N PHE A 204 3.45 27.94 17.40
CA PHE A 204 2.35 28.05 18.35
C PHE A 204 2.59 27.24 19.64
N GLY A 205 3.66 26.45 19.72
CA GLY A 205 4.01 25.67 20.90
C GLY A 205 2.84 24.83 21.43
N ARG A 206 2.52 24.98 22.72
CA ARG A 206 1.39 24.29 23.39
C ARG A 206 0.01 24.63 22.81
N ASN A 207 -0.12 25.72 22.06
CA ASN A 207 -1.40 26.15 21.50
C ASN A 207 -1.70 25.53 20.13
N ALA A 208 -0.75 24.78 19.56
CA ALA A 208 -0.97 24.01 18.35
C ALA A 208 -1.86 22.79 18.64
N LYS A 209 -2.74 22.44 17.70
CA LYS A 209 -3.58 21.25 17.81
C LYS A 209 -3.64 20.53 16.47
N PHE A 210 -3.49 19.22 16.51
CA PHE A 210 -3.47 18.34 15.34
C PHE A 210 -4.58 17.31 15.44
N TYR A 211 -5.32 17.14 14.35
CA TYR A 211 -6.33 16.09 14.21
C TYR A 211 -5.96 15.20 13.03
N PHE A 212 -5.69 13.93 13.29
CA PHE A 212 -5.41 12.95 12.24
C PHE A 212 -6.47 11.84 12.27
N SER A 213 -7.07 11.58 11.11
CA SER A 213 -8.14 10.59 10.98
C SER A 213 -7.93 9.67 9.79
N SER A 214 -8.05 8.36 9.99
CA SER A 214 -8.03 7.40 8.89
C SER A 214 -8.63 6.05 9.31
N SER A 215 -8.99 5.23 8.32
CA SER A 215 -9.03 3.78 8.55
C SER A 215 -7.63 3.21 8.30
N PRO A 216 -7.18 2.21 9.07
CA PRO A 216 -5.86 1.63 8.89
C PRO A 216 -5.75 0.83 7.60
N THR A 217 -4.52 0.50 7.22
CA THR A 217 -4.20 -0.26 6.01
C THR A 217 -3.52 -1.58 6.34
N ILE A 218 -2.24 -1.73 6.06
CA ILE A 218 -1.50 -2.97 6.25
C ILE A 218 -0.56 -2.79 7.44
N LYS A 219 -0.38 -3.84 8.23
CA LYS A 219 0.54 -3.84 9.37
C LYS A 219 1.97 -3.46 8.93
N GLY A 220 2.56 -2.50 9.63
CA GLY A 220 3.89 -1.94 9.33
C GLY A 220 3.94 -0.90 8.20
N ALA A 221 2.80 -0.58 7.58
CA ALA A 221 2.67 0.52 6.62
C ALA A 221 1.58 1.53 6.99
N SER A 222 0.79 1.24 8.03
CA SER A 222 -0.38 2.01 8.41
C SER A 222 -0.03 3.11 9.40
N ARG A 223 0.09 4.34 8.90
CA ARG A 223 0.46 5.52 9.69
C ARG A 223 -0.51 5.84 10.82
N ILE A 224 -1.82 5.67 10.59
CA ILE A 224 -2.80 5.88 11.65
C ILE A 224 -2.66 4.82 12.76
N SER A 225 -2.18 3.61 12.43
CA SER A 225 -1.86 2.58 13.42
C SER A 225 -0.67 3.03 14.25
N ASP A 226 0.41 3.48 13.61
CA ASP A 226 1.62 3.94 14.30
C ASP A 226 1.32 5.12 15.24
N LEU A 227 0.52 6.10 14.79
CA LEU A 227 0.07 7.23 15.62
C LEU A 227 -0.89 6.82 16.73
N PHE A 228 -1.71 5.78 16.51
CA PHE A 228 -2.59 5.27 17.55
C PHE A 228 -1.80 4.50 18.60
N GLU A 229 -0.80 3.72 18.20
CA GLU A 229 0.07 2.95 19.08
C GLU A 229 0.89 3.85 20.02
N SER A 230 1.28 5.05 19.58
CA SER A 230 1.97 6.05 20.42
C SER A 230 1.05 6.84 21.37
N SER A 231 -0.27 6.69 21.24
CA SER A 231 -1.28 7.40 22.05
C SER A 231 -1.66 6.63 23.33
N ASP A 232 -2.63 7.17 24.08
CA ASP A 232 -3.27 6.50 25.23
C ASP A 232 -4.26 5.38 24.85
N GLN A 233 -4.44 5.12 23.54
CA GLN A 233 -5.18 4.00 22.97
C GLN A 233 -6.58 3.79 23.58
N ARG A 234 -7.49 4.75 23.37
CA ARG A 234 -8.87 4.66 23.88
C ARG A 234 -9.75 3.79 23.00
N TYR A 235 -10.53 2.94 23.66
CA TYR A 235 -11.59 2.14 23.05
C TYR A 235 -12.94 2.49 23.68
N TYR A 236 -14.02 2.41 22.90
CA TYR A 236 -15.36 2.76 23.36
C TYR A 236 -16.06 1.55 23.96
N TYR A 237 -16.20 1.54 25.28
CA TYR A 237 -16.88 0.47 26.01
C TYR A 237 -18.37 0.75 26.06
N VAL A 238 -19.19 -0.28 25.84
CA VAL A 238 -20.65 -0.20 25.95
C VAL A 238 -21.16 -1.28 26.91
N PRO A 239 -22.21 -1.00 27.70
CA PRO A 239 -22.75 -1.97 28.63
C PRO A 239 -23.54 -3.05 27.88
N CYS A 240 -23.46 -4.29 28.36
CA CYS A 240 -24.48 -5.29 28.06
C CYS A 240 -25.82 -4.84 28.67
N PRO A 241 -26.93 -4.80 27.91
CA PRO A 241 -28.22 -4.34 28.42
C PRO A 241 -28.84 -5.27 29.49
N TYR A 242 -28.30 -6.48 29.65
CA TYR A 242 -28.79 -7.47 30.62
C TYR A 242 -27.95 -7.51 31.91
N CYS A 243 -26.62 -7.62 31.79
CA CYS A 243 -25.73 -7.76 32.96
C CYS A 243 -24.94 -6.49 33.31
N GLY A 244 -24.97 -5.45 32.47
CA GLY A 244 -24.23 -4.21 32.69
C GLY A 244 -22.72 -4.31 32.45
N HIS A 245 -22.18 -5.46 32.04
CA HIS A 245 -20.75 -5.60 31.76
C HIS A 245 -20.32 -4.67 30.62
N MET A 246 -19.29 -3.86 30.88
CA MET A 246 -18.72 -2.91 29.93
C MET A 246 -17.74 -3.62 29.01
N GLN A 247 -18.03 -3.61 27.71
CA GLN A 247 -17.29 -4.37 26.69
C GLN A 247 -17.00 -3.54 25.44
N VAL A 248 -15.91 -3.88 24.75
CA VAL A 248 -15.65 -3.43 23.39
C VAL A 248 -16.35 -4.40 22.43
N LEU A 249 -16.99 -3.87 21.38
CA LEU A 249 -17.67 -4.69 20.38
C LEU A 249 -16.64 -5.28 19.42
N GLU A 250 -16.47 -6.60 19.48
CA GLU A 250 -15.54 -7.36 18.64
C GLU A 250 -16.30 -8.17 17.58
N TRP A 251 -15.71 -8.35 16.40
CA TRP A 251 -16.39 -9.02 15.28
C TRP A 251 -16.75 -10.47 15.61
N GLU A 252 -15.87 -11.13 16.36
CA GLU A 252 -15.93 -12.53 16.76
C GLU A 252 -17.16 -12.83 17.64
N ASN A 253 -17.71 -11.82 18.30
CA ASN A 253 -18.91 -11.93 19.12
C ASN A 253 -20.21 -11.69 18.32
N LEU A 254 -20.13 -11.27 17.06
CA LEU A 254 -21.31 -11.11 16.21
C LEU A 254 -21.73 -12.45 15.60
N LEU A 255 -22.83 -13.02 16.11
CA LEU A 255 -23.38 -14.29 15.65
C LEU A 255 -24.52 -14.05 14.67
N TYR A 256 -24.53 -14.80 13.58
CA TYR A 256 -25.56 -14.69 12.56
C TYR A 256 -25.92 -16.05 11.94
N SER A 257 -27.18 -16.21 11.57
CA SER A 257 -27.67 -17.40 10.85
C SER A 257 -27.19 -17.40 9.38
N ALA A 258 -27.20 -18.56 8.74
CA ALA A 258 -26.73 -18.72 7.35
C ALA A 258 -27.51 -17.88 6.32
N ASP A 259 -28.79 -17.61 6.60
CA ASP A 259 -29.69 -16.76 5.81
C ASP A 259 -29.69 -15.29 6.27
N PHE A 260 -28.93 -14.97 7.33
CA PHE A 260 -28.89 -13.67 8.01
C PHE A 260 -30.25 -13.19 8.52
N SER A 261 -31.21 -14.10 8.78
CA SER A 261 -32.49 -13.73 9.39
C SER A 261 -32.32 -13.31 10.85
N VAL A 262 -31.41 -13.98 11.56
CA VAL A 262 -31.03 -13.71 12.95
C VAL A 262 -29.59 -13.19 12.99
N VAL A 263 -29.37 -12.03 13.61
CA VAL A 263 -28.05 -11.42 13.78
C VAL A 263 -28.00 -10.76 15.16
N HIS A 264 -27.26 -11.36 16.09
CA HIS A 264 -27.15 -10.90 17.47
C HIS A 264 -25.70 -10.78 17.90
N TYR A 265 -25.44 -9.91 18.87
CA TYR A 265 -24.13 -9.77 19.46
C TYR A 265 -24.06 -10.53 20.79
N LYS A 266 -23.18 -11.52 20.91
CA LYS A 266 -22.95 -12.28 22.14
C LYS A 266 -22.20 -11.43 23.17
N CYS A 267 -22.67 -11.41 24.41
CA CYS A 267 -21.96 -10.72 25.49
C CYS A 267 -20.56 -11.33 25.73
N ALA A 268 -19.55 -10.48 25.92
CA ALA A 268 -18.17 -10.88 26.15
C ALA A 268 -17.85 -11.22 27.63
N ALA A 269 -18.83 -11.14 28.53
CA ALA A 269 -18.63 -11.34 29.96
C ALA A 269 -18.52 -12.84 30.33
N SER A 270 -17.43 -13.48 29.91
CA SER A 270 -17.18 -14.90 30.18
C SER A 270 -16.98 -15.23 31.67
N GLY A 271 -16.61 -14.25 32.50
CA GLY A 271 -16.43 -14.43 33.95
C GLY A 271 -17.67 -14.16 34.82
N MET A 272 -18.77 -13.69 34.22
CA MET A 272 -20.05 -13.44 34.90
C MET A 272 -21.16 -14.39 34.40
N ASP A 273 -20.79 -15.45 33.68
CA ASP A 273 -21.69 -16.43 33.03
C ASP A 273 -22.81 -15.77 32.20
N CYS A 274 -22.49 -14.67 31.51
CA CYS A 274 -23.44 -13.94 30.68
C CYS A 274 -23.36 -14.42 29.23
N ASP A 275 -24.24 -15.35 28.84
CA ASP A 275 -24.30 -15.91 27.46
C ASP A 275 -25.47 -15.35 26.63
N VAL A 276 -25.97 -14.16 26.99
CA VAL A 276 -27.08 -13.52 26.27
C VAL A 276 -26.65 -13.06 24.89
N LEU A 277 -27.59 -13.19 23.96
CA LEU A 277 -27.52 -12.67 22.60
C LEU A 277 -28.26 -11.34 22.55
N ILE A 278 -27.50 -10.25 22.36
CA ILE A 278 -28.00 -8.89 22.32
C ILE A 278 -28.53 -8.59 20.92
N GLU A 279 -29.79 -8.22 20.84
CA GLU A 279 -30.42 -7.73 19.61
C GLU A 279 -29.96 -6.32 19.24
N GLU A 280 -29.95 -6.03 17.94
CA GLU A 280 -29.47 -4.73 17.42
C GLU A 280 -30.31 -3.53 17.90
N HIS A 281 -31.58 -3.74 18.30
CA HIS A 281 -32.42 -2.66 18.81
C HIS A 281 -31.87 -2.03 20.12
N PHE A 282 -31.08 -2.79 20.90
CA PHE A 282 -30.43 -2.27 22.11
C PHE A 282 -29.26 -1.32 21.82
N LYS A 283 -28.75 -1.30 20.57
CA LYS A 283 -27.56 -0.53 20.20
C LYS A 283 -27.69 0.95 20.56
N GLY A 284 -28.86 1.56 20.39
CA GLY A 284 -29.08 2.96 20.76
C GLY A 284 -28.83 3.23 22.25
N GLN A 285 -29.34 2.37 23.13
CA GLN A 285 -29.11 2.44 24.58
C GLN A 285 -27.64 2.16 24.93
N MET A 286 -27.06 1.10 24.35
CA MET A 286 -25.67 0.72 24.57
C MET A 286 -24.70 1.86 24.22
N LEU A 287 -24.90 2.50 23.05
CA LEU A 287 -24.07 3.62 22.62
C LEU A 287 -24.22 4.84 23.54
N ALA A 288 -25.44 5.14 24.00
CA ALA A 288 -25.71 6.28 24.87
C ALA A 288 -25.11 6.13 26.29
N GLN A 289 -24.96 4.89 26.76
CA GLN A 289 -24.38 4.54 28.06
C GLN A 289 -22.90 4.14 27.95
N GLY A 290 -22.30 4.27 26.76
CA GLY A 290 -20.90 3.93 26.55
C GLY A 290 -19.93 5.01 27.04
N GLU A 291 -18.68 4.61 27.23
CA GLU A 291 -17.59 5.50 27.66
C GLU A 291 -16.26 5.08 27.01
N TRP A 292 -15.37 6.05 26.78
CA TRP A 292 -14.02 5.76 26.34
C TRP A 292 -13.14 5.37 27.53
N ARG A 293 -12.30 4.36 27.36
CA ARG A 293 -11.28 3.98 28.35
C ARG A 293 -9.93 3.82 27.66
N SER A 294 -8.90 4.44 28.23
CA SER A 294 -7.51 4.30 27.80
C SER A 294 -6.97 2.91 28.15
N GLN A 295 -6.23 2.31 27.23
CA GLN A 295 -5.52 1.04 27.45
C GLN A 295 -3.99 1.21 27.53
N ALA A 296 -3.49 2.41 27.25
CA ALA A 296 -2.08 2.77 27.39
C ALA A 296 -1.94 4.12 28.11
N GLU A 297 -0.75 4.41 28.66
CA GLU A 297 -0.45 5.73 29.25
C GLU A 297 -0.28 6.81 28.18
N GLY A 298 0.23 6.44 26.99
CA GLY A 298 0.55 7.36 25.90
C GLY A 298 1.77 8.25 26.18
N ASP A 299 2.02 9.21 25.29
CA ASP A 299 3.12 10.18 25.39
C ASP A 299 2.77 11.44 26.23
N GLY A 300 1.57 11.50 26.80
CA GLY A 300 1.04 12.65 27.56
C GLY A 300 0.53 13.82 26.71
N GLU A 301 0.76 13.82 25.40
CA GLU A 301 0.30 14.88 24.47
C GLU A 301 -0.70 14.36 23.43
N THR A 302 -0.79 13.05 23.22
CA THR A 302 -1.51 12.38 22.15
C THR A 302 -2.64 11.52 22.69
N VAL A 303 -3.87 11.84 22.30
CA VAL A 303 -5.07 11.07 22.65
C VAL A 303 -5.56 10.32 21.42
N GLY A 304 -5.69 9.00 21.51
CA GLY A 304 -6.08 8.16 20.38
C GLY A 304 -7.41 7.45 20.61
N PHE A 305 -8.19 7.34 19.54
CA PHE A 305 -9.52 6.74 19.56
C PHE A 305 -9.65 5.68 18.48
N HIS A 306 -10.07 4.47 18.88
CA HIS A 306 -10.39 3.37 17.98
C HIS A 306 -11.89 3.07 17.96
N LEU A 307 -12.47 2.93 16.76
CA LEU A 307 -13.88 2.56 16.63
C LEU A 307 -14.17 1.81 15.33
N ASN A 308 -14.81 0.65 15.46
CA ASN A 308 -15.23 -0.16 14.32
C ASN A 308 -16.70 0.09 13.92
N ALA A 309 -17.12 -0.50 12.79
CA ALA A 309 -18.45 -0.32 12.23
C ALA A 309 -19.59 -0.97 13.03
N LEU A 310 -19.31 -1.84 14.01
CA LEU A 310 -20.36 -2.43 14.87
C LEU A 310 -21.07 -1.37 15.70
N TYR A 311 -20.39 -0.25 15.98
CA TYR A 311 -20.92 0.92 16.68
C TYR A 311 -21.76 1.85 15.81
N SER A 312 -21.95 1.53 14.52
CA SER A 312 -22.76 2.36 13.61
C SER A 312 -24.19 2.52 14.16
N PRO A 313 -24.69 3.77 14.30
CA PRO A 313 -25.99 4.03 14.90
C PRO A 313 -27.15 3.33 14.17
N PRO A 314 -28.25 3.01 14.89
CA PRO A 314 -29.46 2.48 14.27
C PRO A 314 -29.96 3.38 13.13
N GLY A 315 -30.27 2.78 11.98
CA GLY A 315 -30.69 3.47 10.75
C GLY A 315 -29.55 3.80 9.78
N TRP A 316 -28.29 3.55 10.13
CA TRP A 316 -27.14 3.69 9.23
C TRP A 316 -26.70 2.33 8.68
N MET A 317 -25.60 1.77 9.21
CA MET A 317 -25.11 0.45 8.81
C MET A 317 -25.50 -0.56 9.87
N ASP A 318 -26.37 -1.51 9.50
CA ASP A 318 -26.81 -2.56 10.40
C ASP A 318 -25.83 -3.73 10.47
N TRP A 319 -25.92 -4.52 11.54
CA TRP A 319 -25.08 -5.71 11.73
C TRP A 319 -25.33 -6.76 10.65
N ARG A 320 -26.56 -6.86 10.14
CA ARG A 320 -26.93 -7.74 9.03
C ARG A 320 -26.16 -7.43 7.75
N THR A 321 -26.00 -6.15 7.41
CA THR A 321 -25.25 -5.70 6.24
C THR A 321 -23.77 -5.99 6.41
N LEU A 322 -23.22 -5.79 7.62
CA LEU A 322 -21.84 -6.16 7.92
C LEU A 322 -21.63 -7.67 7.75
N ALA A 323 -22.51 -8.51 8.29
CA ALA A 323 -22.44 -9.97 8.17
C ALA A 323 -22.47 -10.42 6.70
N ARG A 324 -23.34 -9.81 5.87
CA ARG A 324 -23.38 -10.07 4.42
C ARG A 324 -22.09 -9.66 3.71
N GLN A 325 -21.51 -8.50 4.07
CA GLN A 325 -20.24 -8.05 3.50
C GLN A 325 -19.10 -9.01 3.86
N PHE A 326 -19.06 -9.46 5.12
CA PHE A 326 -18.06 -10.42 5.58
C PHE A 326 -18.20 -11.79 4.90
N GLU A 327 -19.39 -12.36 4.80
CA GLU A 327 -19.59 -13.65 4.12
C GLU A 327 -19.29 -13.56 2.62
N LYS A 328 -19.57 -12.42 1.98
CA LYS A 328 -19.14 -12.18 0.60
C LYS A 328 -17.61 -12.15 0.50
N ALA A 329 -16.93 -11.49 1.44
CA ALA A 329 -15.48 -11.43 1.48
C ALA A 329 -14.85 -12.80 1.76
N LYS A 330 -15.40 -13.57 2.69
CA LYS A 330 -14.98 -14.94 3.03
C LYS A 330 -15.12 -15.89 1.83
N LYS A 331 -16.20 -15.77 1.06
CA LYS A 331 -16.38 -16.54 -0.20
C LYS A 331 -15.37 -16.14 -1.28
N ALA A 332 -14.96 -14.88 -1.34
CA ALA A 332 -13.91 -14.42 -2.26
C ALA A 332 -12.54 -14.95 -1.82
N GLN A 333 -12.25 -14.90 -0.51
CA GLN A 333 -11.04 -15.44 0.10
C GLN A 333 -10.89 -16.93 -0.18
N ALA A 334 -11.96 -17.72 -0.02
CA ALA A 334 -11.97 -19.14 -0.36
C ALA A 334 -11.72 -19.44 -1.86
N LYS A 335 -11.90 -18.45 -2.74
CA LYS A 335 -11.58 -18.53 -4.17
C LYS A 335 -10.20 -17.95 -4.51
N GLY A 336 -9.43 -17.53 -3.52
CA GLY A 336 -8.10 -16.94 -3.68
C GLY A 336 -8.06 -15.42 -3.89
N ASP A 337 -9.21 -14.71 -3.75
CA ASP A 337 -9.25 -13.25 -3.78
C ASP A 337 -9.36 -12.67 -2.36
N LEU A 338 -8.23 -12.16 -1.87
CA LEU A 338 -8.05 -11.67 -0.50
C LEU A 338 -8.49 -10.21 -0.32
N GLU A 339 -8.56 -9.46 -1.43
CA GLU A 339 -8.82 -8.03 -1.41
C GLU A 339 -10.13 -7.67 -0.70
N PRO A 340 -11.25 -8.37 -0.93
CA PRO A 340 -12.49 -8.08 -0.22
C PRO A 340 -12.39 -8.26 1.31
N MET A 341 -11.59 -9.23 1.77
CA MET A 341 -11.40 -9.47 3.20
C MET A 341 -10.50 -8.39 3.83
N GLN A 342 -9.42 -8.03 3.14
CA GLN A 342 -8.59 -6.90 3.52
C GLN A 342 -9.41 -5.60 3.62
N VAL A 343 -10.26 -5.30 2.63
CA VAL A 343 -11.14 -4.13 2.65
C VAL A 343 -12.09 -4.19 3.84
N PHE A 344 -12.63 -5.36 4.18
CA PHE A 344 -13.51 -5.52 5.33
C PHE A 344 -12.79 -5.21 6.65
N TYR A 345 -11.62 -5.81 6.88
CA TYR A 345 -10.82 -5.57 8.09
C TYR A 345 -10.44 -4.10 8.25
N ASN A 346 -9.90 -3.51 7.19
CA ASN A 346 -9.40 -2.14 7.21
C ASN A 346 -10.53 -1.12 7.37
N THR A 347 -11.58 -1.24 6.53
CA THR A 347 -12.60 -0.20 6.43
C THR A 347 -13.79 -0.40 7.34
N ARG A 348 -14.09 -1.63 7.80
CA ARG A 348 -15.20 -1.94 8.71
C ARG A 348 -14.72 -2.23 10.12
N LEU A 349 -13.73 -3.09 10.29
CA LEU A 349 -13.22 -3.42 11.62
C LEU A 349 -12.24 -2.37 12.16
N ALA A 350 -11.76 -1.48 11.30
CA ALA A 350 -10.70 -0.53 11.62
C ALA A 350 -9.47 -1.22 12.22
N LYS A 351 -9.17 -2.45 11.75
CA LYS A 351 -7.99 -3.22 12.18
C LYS A 351 -7.00 -3.25 11.02
N VAL A 352 -5.71 -3.21 11.34
CA VAL A 352 -4.66 -3.44 10.33
C VAL A 352 -4.80 -4.85 9.77
N TRP A 353 -4.68 -4.98 8.44
CA TRP A 353 -4.58 -6.28 7.79
C TRP A 353 -3.14 -6.78 7.90
N ASP A 354 -2.96 -7.96 8.50
CA ASP A 354 -1.66 -8.63 8.53
C ASP A 354 -1.54 -9.55 7.31
N SER A 355 -0.91 -9.05 6.24
CA SER A 355 -0.63 -9.87 5.06
C SER A 355 0.29 -11.07 5.38
N ALA A 356 1.00 -11.05 6.51
CA ALA A 356 1.87 -12.14 6.96
C ALA A 356 1.12 -13.27 7.69
N GLN A 357 -0.19 -13.14 7.97
CA GLN A 357 -1.01 -14.31 8.31
C GLN A 357 -1.27 -15.21 7.09
N GLU A 358 -1.13 -14.68 5.87
CA GLU A 358 -1.35 -15.41 4.62
C GLU A 358 -0.06 -15.63 3.79
N GLN A 359 1.06 -15.00 4.15
CA GLN A 359 2.38 -15.36 3.65
C GLN A 359 3.01 -16.41 4.56
N THR A 360 3.61 -17.44 3.97
CA THR A 360 4.39 -18.43 4.72
C THR A 360 5.44 -17.72 5.56
N LYS A 361 5.30 -17.79 6.89
CA LYS A 361 6.25 -17.17 7.81
C LYS A 361 7.62 -17.83 7.69
N ALA A 362 8.68 -17.08 7.98
CA ALA A 362 10.04 -17.63 8.06
C ALA A 362 10.09 -18.88 8.98
N SER A 363 9.36 -18.86 10.10
CA SER A 363 9.27 -20.00 11.03
C SER A 363 8.72 -21.28 10.37
N VAL A 364 7.77 -21.16 9.44
CA VAL A 364 7.20 -22.30 8.72
C VAL A 364 8.21 -22.86 7.72
N LEU A 365 8.96 -22.00 7.05
CA LEU A 365 10.04 -22.42 6.15
C LEU A 365 11.18 -23.10 6.90
N ILE A 366 11.56 -22.59 8.08
CA ILE A 366 12.54 -23.21 8.97
C ILE A 366 12.09 -24.60 9.41
N GLU A 367 10.83 -24.73 9.84
CA GLU A 367 10.29 -26.03 10.24
C GLU A 367 10.28 -27.03 9.08
N ARG A 368 9.94 -26.58 7.86
CA ARG A 368 10.02 -27.41 6.66
C ARG A 368 11.45 -27.86 6.36
N ALA A 369 12.42 -26.94 6.36
CA ALA A 369 13.83 -27.25 6.13
C ALA A 369 14.35 -28.32 7.10
N ARG A 370 13.95 -28.23 8.38
CA ARG A 370 14.29 -29.22 9.41
C ARG A 370 13.69 -30.60 9.16
N ARG A 371 12.51 -30.69 8.53
CA ARG A 371 11.84 -31.96 8.18
C ARG A 371 12.46 -32.63 6.95
N GLU A 372 12.95 -31.85 5.98
CA GLU A 372 13.55 -32.37 4.74
C GLU A 372 14.94 -33.00 4.96
N GLY A 373 15.69 -32.49 5.95
CA GLY A 373 16.86 -33.19 6.50
C GLY A 373 18.11 -33.25 5.59
N PHE A 374 18.16 -32.50 4.49
CA PHE A 374 19.38 -32.36 3.68
C PHE A 374 20.16 -31.08 4.06
N SER A 375 21.48 -31.12 3.93
CA SER A 375 22.39 -30.02 4.29
C SER A 375 23.00 -29.34 3.07
N LEU A 376 23.51 -28.11 3.23
CA LEU A 376 24.15 -27.34 2.17
C LEU A 376 25.31 -28.12 1.54
N GLY A 377 25.38 -28.10 0.22
CA GLY A 377 26.33 -28.86 -0.58
C GLY A 377 25.95 -30.33 -0.81
N ALA A 378 24.96 -30.87 -0.09
CA ALA A 378 24.36 -32.16 -0.42
C ALA A 378 23.35 -31.99 -1.57
N MET A 379 23.35 -32.93 -2.51
CA MET A 379 22.50 -32.89 -3.68
C MET A 379 21.36 -33.91 -3.55
N PRO A 380 20.09 -33.50 -3.44
CA PRO A 380 18.96 -34.41 -3.52
C PRO A 380 18.90 -35.11 -4.88
N ALA A 381 18.52 -36.39 -4.92
CA ALA A 381 18.48 -37.19 -6.16
C ALA A 381 17.46 -36.71 -7.20
N ALA A 382 16.51 -35.85 -6.78
CA ALA A 382 15.53 -35.23 -7.66
C ALA A 382 16.11 -34.06 -8.50
N VAL A 383 17.28 -33.54 -8.11
CA VAL A 383 17.94 -32.43 -8.80
C VAL A 383 18.63 -32.93 -10.06
N MET A 384 18.26 -32.34 -11.20
CA MET A 384 18.77 -32.74 -12.51
C MET A 384 19.65 -31.65 -13.14
N MET A 385 19.42 -30.38 -12.78
CA MET A 385 20.11 -29.22 -13.35
C MET A 385 20.40 -28.17 -12.28
N ILE A 386 21.43 -27.34 -12.47
CA ILE A 386 21.82 -26.30 -11.49
C ILE A 386 21.95 -24.94 -12.18
N THR A 387 21.37 -23.91 -11.59
CA THR A 387 21.61 -22.49 -11.96
C THR A 387 22.23 -21.74 -10.80
N GLY A 388 22.93 -20.64 -11.10
CA GLY A 388 23.56 -19.77 -10.11
C GLY A 388 23.05 -18.35 -10.18
N ALA A 389 23.15 -17.64 -9.06
CA ALA A 389 22.92 -16.21 -8.97
C ALA A 389 23.97 -15.56 -8.07
N VAL A 390 24.33 -14.32 -8.40
CA VAL A 390 25.24 -13.48 -7.63
C VAL A 390 24.62 -12.10 -7.47
N ASP A 391 24.51 -11.65 -6.22
CA ASP A 391 24.14 -10.29 -5.87
C ASP A 391 25.39 -9.51 -5.43
N VAL A 392 25.51 -8.28 -5.92
CA VAL A 392 26.69 -7.44 -5.78
C VAL A 392 26.37 -6.29 -4.84
N GLN A 393 26.95 -6.36 -3.63
CA GLN A 393 26.81 -5.34 -2.59
C GLN A 393 28.13 -4.58 -2.44
N ALA A 394 28.11 -3.41 -1.80
CA ALA A 394 29.30 -2.55 -1.71
C ALA A 394 30.51 -3.19 -1.01
N ASP A 395 30.28 -4.16 -0.12
CA ASP A 395 31.31 -4.77 0.74
C ASP A 395 31.45 -6.30 0.57
N ARG A 396 30.64 -6.91 -0.30
CA ARG A 396 30.57 -8.37 -0.47
C ARG A 396 29.88 -8.81 -1.76
N LEU A 397 30.12 -10.06 -2.15
CA LEU A 397 29.36 -10.77 -3.17
C LEU A 397 28.58 -11.92 -2.52
N GLU A 398 27.27 -11.97 -2.72
CA GLU A 398 26.43 -13.09 -2.24
C GLU A 398 26.12 -14.03 -3.40
N PHE A 399 26.46 -15.31 -3.24
CA PHE A 399 26.27 -16.34 -4.24
C PHE A 399 25.28 -17.39 -3.78
N MET A 400 24.38 -17.78 -4.69
CA MET A 400 23.45 -18.90 -4.50
C MET A 400 23.49 -19.87 -5.67
N ALA A 401 23.48 -21.17 -5.38
CA ALA A 401 23.25 -22.24 -6.33
C ALA A 401 21.89 -22.90 -6.09
N MET A 402 21.07 -23.00 -7.14
CA MET A 402 19.74 -23.59 -7.09
C MET A 402 19.65 -24.81 -8.00
N GLY A 403 19.27 -25.94 -7.42
CA GLY A 403 18.97 -27.18 -8.12
C GLY A 403 17.54 -27.19 -8.65
N TRP A 404 17.33 -27.78 -9.83
CA TRP A 404 16.04 -27.89 -10.50
C TRP A 404 15.74 -29.34 -10.86
N GLY A 405 14.51 -29.75 -10.59
CA GLY A 405 13.95 -31.06 -10.89
C GLY A 405 12.68 -30.96 -11.73
N VAL A 406 12.00 -32.09 -11.87
CA VAL A 406 10.82 -32.23 -12.73
C VAL A 406 9.73 -31.24 -12.32
N GLY A 407 9.14 -30.55 -13.29
CA GLY A 407 8.05 -29.61 -13.04
C GLY A 407 8.46 -28.33 -12.32
N MET A 408 9.74 -27.91 -12.43
CA MET A 408 10.29 -26.71 -11.77
C MET A 408 10.31 -26.80 -10.23
N GLU A 409 10.29 -28.02 -9.68
CA GLU A 409 10.65 -28.26 -8.29
C GLU A 409 12.12 -27.85 -8.07
N ARG A 410 12.43 -27.25 -6.92
CA ARG A 410 13.71 -26.56 -6.72
C ARG A 410 14.26 -26.66 -5.31
N TRP A 411 15.59 -26.68 -5.22
CA TRP A 411 16.35 -26.85 -3.98
C TRP A 411 17.45 -25.80 -3.87
N VAL A 412 17.57 -25.16 -2.71
CA VAL A 412 18.75 -24.31 -2.41
C VAL A 412 19.91 -25.23 -2.04
N ILE A 413 20.93 -25.28 -2.91
CA ILE A 413 22.05 -26.24 -2.79
C ILE A 413 23.27 -25.63 -2.12
N ASP A 414 23.62 -24.38 -2.45
CA ASP A 414 24.76 -23.68 -1.86
C ASP A 414 24.39 -22.20 -1.69
N HIS A 415 24.84 -21.59 -0.61
CA HIS A 415 24.67 -20.18 -0.32
C HIS A 415 25.93 -19.68 0.39
N ARG A 416 26.63 -18.70 -0.21
CA ARG A 416 27.90 -18.20 0.31
C ARG A 416 28.00 -16.69 0.21
N VAL A 417 28.53 -16.09 1.26
CA VAL A 417 28.87 -14.66 1.30
C VAL A 417 30.39 -14.55 1.16
N ILE A 418 30.85 -13.90 0.10
CA ILE A 418 32.25 -13.62 -0.18
C ILE A 418 32.52 -12.19 0.27
N ALA A 419 33.19 -12.04 1.42
CA ALA A 419 33.59 -10.72 1.91
C ALA A 419 34.70 -10.14 1.02
N GLY A 420 34.53 -8.89 0.59
CA GLY A 420 35.48 -8.21 -0.27
C GLY A 420 34.84 -7.09 -1.09
N ASP A 421 35.65 -6.07 -1.41
CA ASP A 421 35.23 -4.97 -2.28
C ASP A 421 35.03 -5.49 -3.72
N PRO A 422 33.88 -5.27 -4.37
CA PRO A 422 33.66 -5.61 -5.77
C PRO A 422 34.57 -4.87 -6.76
N SER A 423 35.28 -3.83 -6.35
CA SER A 423 36.31 -3.21 -7.19
C SER A 423 37.67 -3.95 -7.11
N ASP A 424 37.86 -4.91 -6.19
CA ASP A 424 39.05 -5.77 -6.14
C ASP A 424 38.88 -7.03 -7.02
N GLU A 425 39.81 -7.23 -7.96
CA GLU A 425 39.86 -8.40 -8.84
C GLU A 425 39.98 -9.73 -8.05
N ARG A 426 40.56 -9.71 -6.84
CA ARG A 426 40.67 -10.89 -5.97
C ARG A 426 39.30 -11.43 -5.57
N THR A 427 38.34 -10.54 -5.27
CA THR A 427 36.98 -10.90 -4.90
C THR A 427 36.30 -11.67 -6.05
N TRP A 428 36.48 -11.19 -7.27
CA TRP A 428 35.98 -11.84 -8.49
C TRP A 428 36.68 -13.15 -8.83
N ALA A 429 37.98 -13.27 -8.53
CA ALA A 429 38.72 -14.52 -8.71
C ALA A 429 38.19 -15.63 -7.79
N VAL A 430 37.89 -15.30 -6.53
CA VAL A 430 37.26 -16.24 -5.58
C VAL A 430 35.88 -16.67 -6.07
N LEU A 431 35.08 -15.72 -6.57
CA LEU A 431 33.79 -16.05 -7.17
C LEU A 431 33.95 -16.98 -8.39
N ASP A 432 34.89 -16.70 -9.28
CA ASP A 432 35.11 -17.52 -10.47
C ASP A 432 35.48 -18.97 -10.14
N GLU A 433 36.29 -19.17 -9.09
CA GLU A 433 36.61 -20.51 -8.58
C GLU A 433 35.38 -21.22 -7.99
N LEU A 434 34.52 -20.50 -7.27
CA LEU A 434 33.25 -21.06 -6.80
C LEU A 434 32.33 -21.47 -7.95
N LEU A 435 32.28 -20.69 -9.02
CA LEU A 435 31.48 -21.00 -10.21
C LEU A 435 32.03 -22.18 -11.04
N LYS A 436 33.28 -22.60 -10.82
CA LYS A 436 33.87 -23.80 -11.45
C LYS A 436 33.57 -25.08 -10.68
N LYS A 437 33.12 -24.96 -9.42
CA LYS A 437 32.82 -26.11 -8.55
C LYS A 437 31.75 -27.00 -9.16
N ARG A 438 31.97 -28.31 -9.10
CA ARG A 438 30.98 -29.33 -9.45
C ARG A 438 30.35 -29.92 -8.18
N TYR A 439 29.04 -30.09 -8.19
CA TYR A 439 28.27 -30.66 -7.11
C TYR A 439 28.05 -32.14 -7.37
N ARG A 440 28.41 -32.98 -6.40
CA ARG A 440 28.31 -34.44 -6.54
C ARG A 440 26.87 -34.88 -6.38
N HIS A 441 26.28 -35.42 -7.44
CA HIS A 441 24.94 -35.99 -7.43
C HIS A 441 24.99 -37.41 -6.82
N PRO A 442 23.92 -37.89 -6.14
CA PRO A 442 23.89 -39.23 -5.55
C PRO A 442 24.10 -40.38 -6.55
N CYS A 443 23.86 -40.15 -7.85
CA CYS A 443 24.17 -41.12 -8.90
C CYS A 443 25.67 -41.24 -9.24
N GLY A 444 26.53 -40.45 -8.59
CA GLY A 444 27.99 -40.46 -8.78
C GLY A 444 28.51 -39.34 -9.69
N VAL A 445 27.66 -38.73 -10.52
CA VAL A 445 28.05 -37.70 -11.50
C VAL A 445 28.24 -36.32 -10.85
N GLY A 446 29.24 -35.56 -11.31
CA GLY A 446 29.44 -34.17 -10.90
C GLY A 446 28.69 -33.16 -11.78
N LEU A 447 27.64 -32.54 -11.24
CA LEU A 447 26.86 -31.49 -11.91
C LEU A 447 27.54 -30.13 -11.80
N GLY A 448 27.73 -29.45 -12.93
CA GLY A 448 28.17 -28.05 -12.96
C GLY A 448 26.99 -27.07 -12.99
N ILE A 449 27.28 -25.80 -12.71
CA ILE A 449 26.31 -24.72 -12.87
C ILE A 449 26.17 -24.39 -14.36
N LEU A 450 24.94 -24.44 -14.89
CA LEU A 450 24.67 -24.32 -16.32
C LEU A 450 24.53 -22.88 -16.82
N ALA A 451 24.05 -21.99 -15.96
CA ALA A 451 23.91 -20.56 -16.22
C ALA A 451 23.94 -19.77 -14.91
N VAL A 452 24.52 -18.57 -14.95
CA VAL A 452 24.70 -17.69 -13.77
C VAL A 452 24.22 -16.29 -14.10
N ALA A 453 23.40 -15.72 -13.23
CA ALA A 453 23.02 -14.32 -13.25
C ALA A 453 23.86 -13.51 -12.27
N VAL A 454 24.38 -12.36 -12.70
CA VAL A 454 25.11 -11.42 -11.82
C VAL A 454 24.38 -10.07 -11.85
N ASP A 455 23.97 -9.56 -10.69
CA ASP A 455 23.25 -8.29 -10.59
C ASP A 455 24.15 -7.09 -10.91
N SER A 456 23.70 -6.25 -11.84
CA SER A 456 24.36 -4.99 -12.21
C SER A 456 23.57 -3.76 -11.74
N GLY A 457 22.64 -3.93 -10.79
CA GLY A 457 21.75 -2.87 -10.29
C GLY A 457 22.41 -1.83 -9.38
N GLY A 458 23.62 -2.09 -8.87
CA GLY A 458 24.32 -1.26 -7.88
C GLY A 458 25.45 -0.37 -8.42
N HIS A 459 26.32 0.08 -7.50
CA HIS A 459 27.39 1.06 -7.78
C HIS A 459 28.61 0.51 -8.55
N HIS A 460 28.73 -0.81 -8.72
CA HIS A 460 29.87 -1.49 -9.38
C HIS A 460 29.47 -2.11 -10.73
N THR A 461 28.75 -1.34 -11.53
CA THR A 461 28.13 -1.81 -12.78
C THR A 461 29.17 -2.22 -13.84
N ASP A 462 30.29 -1.51 -13.93
CA ASP A 462 31.30 -1.73 -14.97
C ASP A 462 32.11 -3.02 -14.70
N GLU A 463 32.44 -3.30 -13.44
CA GLU A 463 33.14 -4.52 -13.03
C GLU A 463 32.30 -5.78 -13.32
N VAL A 464 30.99 -5.71 -13.06
CA VAL A 464 30.04 -6.78 -13.40
C VAL A 464 30.01 -7.06 -14.90
N TYR A 465 29.96 -6.00 -15.71
CA TYR A 465 29.94 -6.14 -17.17
C TYR A 465 31.24 -6.75 -17.69
N GLN A 466 32.39 -6.31 -17.18
CA GLN A 466 33.68 -6.87 -17.56
C GLN A 466 33.79 -8.35 -17.17
N PHE A 467 33.37 -8.73 -15.97
CA PHE A 467 33.39 -10.11 -15.50
C PHE A 467 32.53 -11.04 -16.37
N CYS A 468 31.30 -10.61 -16.68
CA CYS A 468 30.35 -11.36 -17.50
C CYS A 468 30.79 -11.44 -18.96
N ARG A 469 31.33 -10.36 -19.54
CA ARG A 469 31.77 -10.29 -20.94
C ARG A 469 32.79 -11.37 -21.27
N VAL A 470 33.81 -11.53 -20.42
CA VAL A 470 34.90 -12.51 -20.63
C VAL A 470 34.41 -13.96 -20.48
N ARG A 471 33.33 -14.16 -19.72
CA ARG A 471 32.82 -15.50 -19.34
C ARG A 471 31.47 -15.85 -19.96
N ARG A 472 31.07 -15.11 -21.00
CA ARG A 472 29.84 -15.36 -21.75
C ARG A 472 29.71 -16.81 -22.22
N TRP A 473 30.83 -17.42 -22.63
CA TRP A 473 30.86 -18.81 -23.12
C TRP A 473 30.49 -19.86 -22.05
N ARG A 474 30.52 -19.48 -20.76
CA ARG A 474 30.04 -20.28 -19.61
C ARG A 474 28.61 -19.92 -19.19
N ASN A 475 27.87 -19.17 -20.00
CA ASN A 475 26.53 -18.65 -19.69
C ASN A 475 26.47 -17.81 -18.41
N ILE A 476 27.46 -16.95 -18.20
CA ILE A 476 27.46 -15.97 -17.10
C ILE A 476 27.02 -14.62 -17.68
N PHE A 477 25.91 -14.09 -17.18
CA PHE A 477 25.25 -12.90 -17.73
C PHE A 477 24.99 -11.84 -16.68
N ALA A 478 25.14 -10.58 -17.08
CA ALA A 478 24.71 -9.44 -16.29
C ALA A 478 23.19 -9.28 -16.39
N ILE A 479 22.54 -9.01 -15.27
CA ILE A 479 21.09 -8.82 -15.20
C ILE A 479 20.74 -7.49 -14.54
N LYS A 480 19.56 -6.96 -14.86
CA LYS A 480 18.98 -5.79 -14.19
C LYS A 480 17.47 -5.93 -14.07
N GLY A 481 16.92 -5.52 -12.92
CA GLY A 481 15.47 -5.44 -12.72
C GLY A 481 14.79 -4.54 -13.76
N ALA A 482 13.68 -5.01 -14.33
CA ALA A 482 12.92 -4.22 -15.29
C ALA A 482 12.18 -3.06 -14.61
N SER A 483 12.33 -1.84 -15.15
CA SER A 483 11.69 -0.64 -14.59
C SER A 483 10.15 -0.56 -14.77
N LYS A 484 9.59 -1.45 -15.61
CA LYS A 484 8.14 -1.52 -15.87
C LYS A 484 7.58 -2.82 -15.29
N PRO A 485 6.45 -2.78 -14.56
CA PRO A 485 5.81 -3.98 -14.02
C PRO A 485 5.23 -4.87 -15.12
N GLY A 486 5.02 -6.15 -14.80
CA GLY A 486 4.39 -7.13 -15.70
C GLY A 486 5.28 -7.61 -16.85
N LYS A 487 6.59 -7.45 -16.74
CA LYS A 487 7.57 -8.00 -17.68
C LYS A 487 7.75 -9.51 -17.46
N PRO A 488 8.11 -10.28 -18.50
CA PRO A 488 8.41 -11.70 -18.33
C PRO A 488 9.58 -11.89 -17.35
N VAL A 489 9.64 -13.05 -16.68
CA VAL A 489 10.68 -13.40 -15.69
C VAL A 489 12.09 -13.08 -16.22
N ILE A 490 12.37 -13.40 -17.49
CA ILE A 490 13.55 -12.92 -18.20
C ILE A 490 13.14 -12.37 -19.57
N ALA A 491 13.79 -11.30 -20.01
CA ALA A 491 13.61 -10.74 -21.34
C ALA A 491 13.93 -11.78 -22.45
N GLN A 492 13.26 -11.67 -23.60
CA GLN A 492 13.51 -12.58 -24.73
C GLN A 492 14.83 -12.31 -25.46
N ARG A 493 15.35 -11.09 -25.37
CA ARG A 493 16.61 -10.67 -26.00
C ARG A 493 17.42 -9.81 -25.02
N PRO A 494 18.75 -9.96 -24.99
CA PRO A 494 19.62 -9.09 -24.22
C PRO A 494 19.69 -7.70 -24.84
N SER A 495 19.99 -6.71 -24.01
CA SER A 495 20.43 -5.38 -24.46
C SER A 495 21.95 -5.34 -24.47
N MET A 496 22.55 -4.83 -25.53
CA MET A 496 24.01 -4.67 -25.62
C MET A 496 24.39 -3.36 -24.93
N VAL A 497 25.31 -3.44 -23.95
CA VAL A 497 25.75 -2.27 -23.17
C VAL A 497 26.84 -1.49 -23.90
N ASP A 498 27.77 -2.19 -24.55
CA ASP A 498 28.89 -1.54 -25.23
C ASP A 498 28.46 -1.00 -26.60
N VAL A 499 28.53 0.33 -26.73
CA VAL A 499 28.22 1.07 -27.96
C VAL A 499 29.50 1.78 -28.42
N THR A 500 29.94 1.48 -29.63
CA THR A 500 31.07 2.18 -30.28
C THR A 500 30.83 3.69 -30.35
N TRP A 501 31.90 4.49 -30.52
CA TRP A 501 31.81 5.95 -30.69
C TRP A 501 30.89 6.42 -31.84
N LYS A 502 30.53 5.52 -32.76
CA LYS A 502 29.58 5.75 -33.87
C LYS A 502 28.13 5.33 -33.56
N GLY A 503 27.80 5.00 -32.31
CA GLY A 503 26.46 4.59 -31.92
C GLY A 503 26.08 3.14 -32.31
N GLN A 504 27.04 2.33 -32.76
CA GLN A 504 26.79 0.92 -33.14
C GLN A 504 27.18 -0.03 -32.00
N THR A 505 26.34 -1.01 -31.71
CA THR A 505 26.59 -2.03 -30.69
C THR A 505 27.80 -2.88 -31.04
N GLU A 506 28.75 -3.04 -30.11
CA GLU A 506 29.90 -3.92 -30.30
C GLU A 506 29.48 -5.40 -30.33
N ARG A 507 29.93 -6.15 -31.35
CA ARG A 507 29.58 -7.57 -31.52
C ARG A 507 30.08 -8.49 -30.40
N GLY A 508 31.01 -8.01 -29.56
CA GLY A 508 31.54 -8.70 -28.39
C GLY A 508 31.33 -7.94 -27.08
N GLY A 509 30.34 -7.05 -27.04
CA GLY A 509 30.03 -6.26 -25.86
C GLY A 509 29.32 -7.04 -24.74
N ALA A 510 29.30 -6.49 -23.53
CA ALA A 510 28.56 -7.06 -22.42
C ALA A 510 27.04 -7.09 -22.71
N GLU A 511 26.42 -8.23 -22.40
CA GLU A 511 24.97 -8.41 -22.52
C GLU A 511 24.28 -8.16 -21.18
N LEU A 512 23.27 -7.30 -21.21
CA LEU A 512 22.39 -7.04 -20.09
C LEU A 512 21.01 -7.64 -20.31
N TRP A 513 20.60 -8.54 -19.42
CA TRP A 513 19.28 -9.17 -19.44
C TRP A 513 18.35 -8.51 -18.44
N PHE A 514 17.19 -8.05 -18.91
CA PHE A 514 16.17 -7.50 -18.02
C PHE A 514 15.35 -8.62 -17.37
N VAL A 515 15.23 -8.57 -16.05
CA VAL A 515 14.47 -9.53 -15.23
C VAL A 515 13.18 -8.89 -14.75
N GLY A 516 12.04 -9.54 -15.01
CA GLY A 516 10.74 -9.13 -14.47
C GLY A 516 10.60 -9.56 -13.01
N THR A 517 11.19 -8.79 -12.10
CA THR A 517 11.25 -9.09 -10.65
C THR A 517 9.86 -9.29 -10.05
N ASP A 518 8.89 -8.44 -10.37
CA ASP A 518 7.51 -8.57 -9.88
C ASP A 518 6.88 -9.92 -10.24
N THR A 519 7.02 -10.32 -11.51
CA THR A 519 6.46 -11.58 -12.05
C THR A 519 7.15 -12.80 -11.44
N ALA A 520 8.47 -12.71 -11.24
CA ALA A 520 9.24 -13.75 -10.58
C ALA A 520 8.85 -13.91 -9.10
N LYS A 521 8.75 -12.79 -8.36
CA LYS A 521 8.32 -12.78 -6.95
C LYS A 521 6.90 -13.33 -6.82
N ASP A 522 5.97 -12.93 -7.68
CA ASP A 522 4.63 -13.52 -7.74
C ASP A 522 4.66 -15.05 -7.95
N TRP A 523 5.51 -15.53 -8.85
CA TRP A 523 5.65 -16.96 -9.11
C TRP A 523 6.19 -17.73 -7.88
N ILE A 524 7.16 -17.15 -7.18
CA ILE A 524 7.81 -17.70 -5.98
C ILE A 524 6.84 -17.77 -4.81
N TYR A 525 6.22 -16.64 -4.45
CA TYR A 525 5.34 -16.55 -3.29
C TYR A 525 4.10 -17.45 -3.41
N ASN A 526 3.52 -17.56 -4.62
CA ASN A 526 2.38 -18.46 -4.88
C ASN A 526 2.71 -19.95 -4.67
N ARG A 527 3.99 -20.30 -4.54
CA ARG A 527 4.50 -21.67 -4.44
C ARG A 527 5.07 -22.04 -3.07
N TYR A 528 5.20 -21.09 -2.14
CA TYR A 528 5.66 -21.42 -0.78
C TYR A 528 4.75 -22.39 -0.04
N GLN A 529 3.47 -22.47 -0.42
CA GLN A 529 2.53 -23.45 0.14
C GLN A 529 2.82 -24.90 -0.27
N PHE A 530 3.50 -25.15 -1.39
CA PHE A 530 3.73 -26.52 -1.88
C PHE A 530 4.88 -27.18 -1.12
N GLU A 531 4.61 -28.29 -0.44
CA GLU A 531 5.59 -29.08 0.33
C GLU A 531 6.42 -30.02 -0.53
N SER A 532 5.89 -30.47 -1.66
CA SER A 532 6.58 -31.36 -2.61
C SER A 532 5.91 -31.30 -3.98
N GLY A 533 6.63 -31.72 -5.03
CA GLY A 533 6.11 -31.82 -6.38
C GLY A 533 6.30 -30.54 -7.22
N PRO A 534 5.62 -30.43 -8.37
CA PRO A 534 5.89 -29.38 -9.36
C PRO A 534 5.85 -27.96 -8.79
N GLY A 535 7.01 -27.29 -8.79
CA GLY A 535 7.15 -25.92 -8.31
C GLY A 535 7.38 -25.78 -6.80
N ALA A 536 7.49 -26.88 -6.05
CA ALA A 536 7.84 -26.82 -4.63
C ALA A 536 9.27 -26.28 -4.43
N LEU A 537 9.48 -25.63 -3.29
CA LEU A 537 10.76 -25.08 -2.87
C LEU A 537 11.22 -25.75 -1.59
N HIS A 538 12.45 -26.26 -1.67
CA HIS A 538 13.13 -27.03 -0.64
C HIS A 538 14.36 -26.28 -0.15
N PHE A 539 14.58 -26.34 1.16
CA PHE A 539 15.64 -25.60 1.84
C PHE A 539 16.52 -26.56 2.62
N ALA A 540 17.83 -26.32 2.57
CA ALA A 540 18.78 -27.04 3.39
C ALA A 540 18.60 -26.69 4.88
N ASN A 541 18.82 -27.68 5.76
CA ASN A 541 18.55 -27.59 7.19
C ASN A 541 19.52 -26.71 7.98
N ASP A 542 20.68 -26.40 7.40
CA ASP A 542 21.81 -25.67 7.97
C ASP A 542 21.91 -24.22 7.46
N LEU A 543 20.90 -23.75 6.71
CA LEU A 543 20.74 -22.34 6.38
C LEU A 543 20.47 -21.49 7.64
N PRO A 544 21.05 -20.28 7.76
CA PRO A 544 20.84 -19.44 8.93
C PRO A 544 19.40 -18.89 8.97
N ASP A 545 18.85 -18.68 10.18
CA ASP A 545 17.49 -18.16 10.37
C ASP A 545 17.25 -16.82 9.65
N GLU A 546 18.28 -15.96 9.54
CA GLU A 546 18.23 -14.69 8.80
C GLU A 546 17.88 -14.91 7.31
N PHE A 547 18.36 -15.99 6.69
CA PHE A 547 18.08 -16.31 5.30
C PHE A 547 16.58 -16.49 5.05
N PHE A 548 15.90 -17.19 5.96
CA PHE A 548 14.46 -17.43 5.89
C PHE A 548 13.65 -16.15 6.12
N ALA A 549 14.14 -15.25 6.99
CA ALA A 549 13.54 -13.92 7.17
C ALA A 549 13.64 -13.08 5.89
N GLN A 550 14.80 -13.12 5.21
CA GLN A 550 15.01 -12.40 3.95
C GLN A 550 14.14 -12.94 2.81
N CYS A 551 13.87 -14.25 2.76
CA CYS A 551 12.99 -14.88 1.77
C CYS A 551 11.53 -14.37 1.80
N VAL A 552 11.11 -13.79 2.92
CA VAL A 552 9.73 -13.33 3.18
C VAL A 552 9.66 -11.84 3.53
N ALA A 553 10.76 -11.10 3.32
CA ALA A 553 10.90 -9.69 3.69
C ALA A 553 10.07 -8.72 2.83
N GLU A 554 9.59 -9.16 1.66
CA GLU A 554 8.79 -8.31 0.78
C GLU A 554 7.30 -8.64 0.84
N ARG A 555 6.48 -7.60 0.98
CA ARG A 555 5.03 -7.73 1.09
C ARG A 555 4.37 -7.20 -0.15
N LYS A 556 3.39 -7.95 -0.66
CA LYS A 556 2.60 -7.58 -1.82
C LYS A 556 1.52 -6.59 -1.41
N VAL A 557 1.63 -5.35 -1.89
CA VAL A 557 0.66 -4.27 -1.59
C VAL A 557 -0.09 -3.88 -2.84
N ALA A 558 -1.43 -3.90 -2.77
CA ALA A 558 -2.29 -3.36 -3.82
C ALA A 558 -2.41 -1.84 -3.64
N LYS A 559 -1.69 -1.07 -4.47
CA LYS A 559 -1.77 0.39 -4.55
C LYS A 559 -2.63 0.82 -5.73
N TYR A 560 -3.63 1.66 -5.48
CA TYR A 560 -4.45 2.22 -6.54
C TYR A 560 -3.82 3.50 -7.07
N VAL A 561 -3.30 3.47 -8.30
CA VAL A 561 -2.73 4.65 -8.98
C VAL A 561 -3.66 5.05 -10.12
N ARG A 562 -4.20 6.28 -10.07
CA ARG A 562 -5.14 6.82 -11.09
C ARG A 562 -6.36 5.92 -11.35
N GLY A 563 -6.85 5.22 -10.33
CA GLY A 563 -8.02 4.33 -10.43
C GLY A 563 -7.72 2.93 -10.97
N HIS A 564 -6.46 2.61 -11.29
CA HIS A 564 -6.04 1.27 -11.67
C HIS A 564 -5.32 0.58 -10.51
N LYS A 565 -5.66 -0.69 -10.24
CA LYS A 565 -4.99 -1.54 -9.27
C LYS A 565 -3.58 -1.82 -9.76
N ARG A 566 -2.58 -1.32 -9.04
CA ARG A 566 -1.16 -1.64 -9.24
C ARG A 566 -0.70 -2.45 -8.04
N ILE A 567 -0.12 -3.60 -8.30
CA ILE A 567 0.49 -4.43 -7.28
C ILE A 567 1.95 -4.00 -7.19
N GLU A 568 2.41 -3.70 -5.99
CA GLU A 568 3.78 -3.25 -5.70
C GLU A 568 4.33 -4.08 -4.54
N TRP A 569 5.57 -4.56 -4.69
CA TRP A 569 6.29 -5.24 -3.62
C TRP A 569 6.99 -4.20 -2.76
N ILE A 570 6.67 -4.18 -1.47
CA ILE A 570 7.23 -3.22 -0.50
C ILE A 570 8.06 -4.00 0.51
N LYS A 571 9.29 -3.54 0.72
CA LYS A 571 10.22 -4.04 1.75
C LYS A 571 10.08 -3.23 3.04
N GLY A 572 10.14 -3.87 4.20
CA GLY A 572 10.25 -3.15 5.48
C GLY A 572 11.55 -2.33 5.56
N LYS A 573 11.51 -1.13 6.16
CA LYS A 573 12.68 -0.22 6.22
C LYS A 573 13.94 -0.85 6.84
N ALA A 574 13.78 -1.79 7.77
CA ALA A 574 14.87 -2.49 8.45
C ALA A 574 15.13 -3.92 7.94
N GLU A 575 14.37 -4.38 6.94
CA GLU A 575 14.41 -5.77 6.47
C GLU A 575 15.38 -5.92 5.28
N ARG A 576 16.18 -6.97 5.30
CA ARG A 576 17.08 -7.42 4.22
C ARG A 576 16.32 -8.39 3.29
N ASN A 577 16.64 -8.43 2.00
CA ASN A 577 15.91 -9.19 0.98
C ASN A 577 16.81 -9.88 -0.06
N GLU A 578 18.12 -9.89 0.16
CA GLU A 578 19.15 -10.39 -0.76
C GLU A 578 18.89 -11.86 -1.15
N ALA A 579 18.51 -12.71 -0.18
CA ALA A 579 18.14 -14.10 -0.45
C ALA A 579 16.95 -14.25 -1.44
N LEU A 580 15.95 -13.37 -1.36
CA LEU A 580 14.79 -13.39 -2.25
C LEU A 580 15.18 -12.98 -3.67
N ASP A 581 16.02 -11.96 -3.81
CA ASP A 581 16.49 -11.48 -5.10
C ASP A 581 17.38 -12.53 -5.79
N LEU A 582 18.28 -13.21 -5.06
CA LEU A 582 19.05 -14.35 -5.57
C LEU A 582 18.14 -15.48 -6.10
N MET A 583 17.05 -15.82 -5.40
CA MET A 583 16.10 -16.82 -5.89
C MET A 583 15.37 -16.37 -7.17
N VAL A 584 15.04 -15.09 -7.28
CA VAL A 584 14.47 -14.49 -8.50
C VAL A 584 15.43 -14.64 -9.68
N TYR A 585 16.72 -14.43 -9.44
CA TYR A 585 17.77 -14.50 -10.45
C TYR A 585 18.06 -15.94 -10.89
N CYS A 586 18.12 -16.89 -9.95
CA CYS A 586 18.19 -18.32 -10.26
C CYS A 586 17.01 -18.78 -11.12
N LEU A 587 15.79 -18.30 -10.82
CA LEU A 587 14.59 -18.58 -11.61
C LEU A 587 14.70 -17.96 -13.02
N ALA A 588 15.22 -16.75 -13.15
CA ALA A 588 15.46 -16.14 -14.47
C ALA A 588 16.41 -16.97 -15.33
N MET A 589 17.47 -17.54 -14.73
CA MET A 589 18.39 -18.44 -15.43
C MET A 589 17.75 -19.78 -15.80
N ALA A 590 16.85 -20.31 -14.97
CA ALA A 590 16.09 -21.51 -15.32
C ALA A 590 15.18 -21.26 -16.54
N HIS A 591 14.55 -20.09 -16.60
CA HIS A 591 13.77 -19.66 -17.77
C HIS A 591 14.65 -19.42 -19.01
N TYR A 592 15.87 -18.89 -18.83
CA TYR A 592 16.85 -18.73 -19.92
C TYR A 592 17.20 -20.08 -20.57
N LEU A 593 17.45 -21.10 -19.74
CA LEU A 593 17.71 -22.48 -20.17
C LEU A 593 16.47 -23.17 -20.74
N GLY A 594 15.29 -22.58 -20.56
CA GLY A 594 14.01 -23.11 -21.04
C GLY A 594 13.45 -24.25 -20.18
N ILE A 595 13.96 -24.45 -18.96
CA ILE A 595 13.53 -25.51 -18.03
C ILE A 595 12.01 -25.45 -17.77
N ASN A 596 11.46 -24.24 -17.75
CA ASN A 596 10.03 -23.99 -17.58
C ASN A 596 9.14 -24.53 -18.72
N ARG A 597 9.74 -24.95 -19.84
CA ARG A 597 9.05 -25.52 -21.02
C ARG A 597 9.30 -27.02 -21.20
N TYR A 598 10.12 -27.63 -20.35
CA TYR A 598 10.45 -29.04 -20.45
C TYR A 598 9.22 -29.89 -20.15
N GLN A 599 8.94 -30.84 -21.04
CA GLN A 599 7.92 -31.86 -20.84
C GLN A 599 8.53 -33.12 -20.22
N GLU A 600 7.69 -34.10 -19.87
CA GLU A 600 8.12 -35.34 -19.22
C GLU A 600 9.23 -36.07 -20.00
N HIS A 601 9.11 -36.15 -21.33
CA HIS A 601 10.12 -36.75 -22.18
C HIS A 601 11.48 -36.01 -22.17
N ASP A 602 11.48 -34.68 -21.98
CA ASP A 602 12.72 -33.91 -21.84
C ASP A 602 13.42 -34.25 -20.52
N TRP A 603 12.65 -34.36 -19.44
CA TRP A 603 13.17 -34.76 -18.14
C TRP A 603 13.64 -36.21 -18.12
N GLU A 604 12.97 -37.12 -18.82
CA GLU A 604 13.43 -38.50 -19.01
C GLU A 604 14.77 -38.55 -19.73
N ARG A 605 14.96 -37.73 -20.77
CA ARG A 605 16.26 -37.63 -21.46
C ARG A 605 17.37 -37.15 -20.53
N VAL A 606 17.13 -36.12 -19.71
CA VAL A 606 18.11 -35.66 -18.71
C VAL A 606 18.40 -36.75 -17.69
N ARG A 607 17.36 -37.43 -17.19
CA ARG A 607 17.49 -38.54 -16.23
C ARG A 607 18.29 -39.70 -16.81
N ASN A 608 18.03 -40.08 -18.06
CA ASN A 608 18.74 -41.13 -18.77
C ASN A 608 20.21 -40.75 -18.99
N SER A 609 20.48 -39.49 -19.33
CA SER A 609 21.86 -38.98 -19.46
C SER A 609 22.61 -39.06 -18.13
N LEU A 610 21.96 -38.71 -17.02
CA LEU A 610 22.54 -38.82 -15.68
C LEU A 610 22.76 -40.28 -15.21
N ALA A 611 21.86 -41.18 -15.61
CA ALA A 611 22.00 -42.62 -15.32
C ALA A 611 23.12 -43.27 -16.16
N GLN A 612 23.28 -42.85 -17.42
CA GLN A 612 24.32 -43.37 -18.32
C GLN A 612 25.71 -42.79 -18.00
N ALA A 613 25.79 -41.54 -17.54
CA ALA A 613 27.05 -40.91 -17.16
C ALA A 613 27.73 -41.55 -15.92
N GLY A 614 27.00 -42.33 -15.11
CA GLY A 614 27.57 -43.13 -14.03
C GLY A 614 28.29 -44.41 -14.48
N LEU A 615 28.14 -44.84 -15.75
CA LEU A 615 28.75 -46.08 -16.27
C LEU A 615 30.10 -45.87 -16.99
N PHE A 616 30.41 -44.65 -17.42
CA PHE A 616 31.68 -44.29 -18.07
C PHE A 616 32.02 -42.87 -17.65
N ASP A 617 33.06 -42.70 -16.83
CA ASP A 617 33.55 -41.36 -16.48
C ASP A 617 33.96 -40.59 -17.75
N GLU A 618 33.63 -39.30 -17.75
CA GLU A 618 33.90 -38.26 -18.76
C GLU A 618 33.03 -38.21 -20.02
N LYS A 619 31.75 -37.81 -19.89
CA LYS A 619 31.13 -36.94 -20.92
C LYS A 619 30.29 -35.81 -20.31
N VAL A 620 30.49 -34.61 -20.86
CA VAL A 620 29.79 -33.36 -20.52
C VAL A 620 28.32 -33.47 -20.98
N ILE A 621 27.38 -33.22 -20.07
CA ILE A 621 25.99 -32.99 -20.43
C ILE A 621 25.88 -31.53 -20.90
N GLU A 622 25.96 -31.30 -22.20
CA GLU A 622 25.63 -30.00 -22.78
C GLU A 622 24.11 -29.83 -22.85
N ALA A 623 23.60 -28.72 -22.29
CA ALA A 623 22.21 -28.34 -22.48
C ALA A 623 22.03 -27.81 -23.90
N GLU A 624 21.53 -28.65 -24.80
CA GLU A 624 21.23 -28.24 -26.17
C GLU A 624 19.99 -27.33 -26.17
N ARG A 625 20.18 -26.09 -26.64
CA ARG A 625 19.06 -25.16 -26.90
C ARG A 625 18.17 -25.79 -27.96
N VAL A 626 16.88 -25.93 -27.70
CA VAL A 626 15.90 -26.32 -28.73
C VAL A 626 15.87 -25.24 -29.81
N THR A 627 16.57 -25.48 -30.92
CA THR A 627 16.47 -24.68 -32.15
C THR A 627 15.28 -25.16 -32.97
N VAL A 628 14.41 -24.21 -33.34
CA VAL A 628 13.25 -24.45 -34.18
C VAL A 628 13.71 -24.86 -35.59
N VAL A 629 13.33 -26.05 -36.03
CA VAL A 629 13.27 -26.37 -37.47
C VAL A 629 12.00 -25.73 -38.00
N GLU A 630 12.17 -24.72 -38.84
CA GLU A 630 11.09 -24.04 -39.54
C GLU A 630 10.46 -25.02 -40.54
N GLN A 631 9.26 -25.53 -40.23
CA GLN A 631 8.45 -26.22 -41.21
C GLN A 631 7.86 -25.18 -42.16
N SER A 632 8.27 -25.23 -43.43
CA SER A 632 7.62 -24.47 -44.51
C SER A 632 6.11 -24.73 -44.50
N PRO A 633 5.27 -23.68 -44.59
CA PRO A 633 3.83 -23.85 -44.61
C PRO A 633 3.40 -24.55 -45.91
N ALA A 634 2.52 -25.54 -45.78
CA ALA A 634 1.83 -26.19 -46.88
C ALA A 634 0.98 -25.16 -47.66
N PRO A 635 0.77 -25.35 -48.99
CA PRO A 635 0.00 -24.42 -49.80
C PRO A 635 -1.47 -24.37 -49.34
N PRO A 636 -2.13 -23.19 -49.39
CA PRO A 636 -3.47 -23.02 -48.86
C PRO A 636 -4.52 -23.70 -49.75
N GLN A 637 -5.43 -24.44 -49.12
CA GLN A 637 -6.68 -24.91 -49.75
C GLN A 637 -7.69 -23.76 -49.88
N PRO A 638 -8.60 -23.80 -50.88
CA PRO A 638 -9.55 -22.71 -51.14
C PRO A 638 -10.63 -22.64 -50.05
N ALA A 639 -10.92 -21.43 -49.58
CA ALA A 639 -11.94 -21.16 -48.56
C ALA A 639 -13.39 -21.30 -49.08
N PRO A 640 -14.36 -21.71 -48.23
CA PRO A 640 -15.78 -21.71 -48.58
C PRO A 640 -16.34 -20.28 -48.71
N GLN A 641 -17.21 -20.07 -49.68
CA GLN A 641 -17.87 -18.79 -49.97
C GLN A 641 -18.77 -18.33 -48.81
N ALA A 642 -18.58 -17.08 -48.37
CA ALA A 642 -19.42 -16.42 -47.38
C ALA A 642 -20.57 -15.64 -48.07
N VAL A 643 -21.76 -15.79 -47.50
CA VAL A 643 -23.01 -15.13 -47.91
C VAL A 643 -22.97 -13.63 -47.56
N ALA A 644 -23.51 -12.81 -48.46
CA ALA A 644 -23.46 -11.34 -48.44
C ALA A 644 -24.15 -10.69 -47.22
N SER A 645 -23.58 -9.59 -46.75
CA SER A 645 -24.20 -8.66 -45.79
C SER A 645 -24.23 -7.22 -46.32
N VAL A 646 -25.27 -6.50 -45.90
CA VAL A 646 -25.86 -5.28 -46.47
C VAL A 646 -25.04 -4.01 -46.17
N VAL A 647 -24.99 -3.10 -47.15
CA VAL A 647 -24.28 -1.81 -47.15
C VAL A 647 -25.01 -0.73 -46.34
N GLN A 648 -24.27 0.07 -45.56
CA GLN A 648 -24.68 1.42 -45.11
C GLN A 648 -23.68 2.50 -45.56
N PRO A 649 -24.14 3.74 -45.85
CA PRO A 649 -23.34 4.77 -46.50
C PRO A 649 -22.60 5.72 -45.52
N ARG A 650 -21.56 6.35 -46.06
CA ARG A 650 -20.51 7.11 -45.37
C ARG A 650 -20.81 8.63 -45.37
N PRO A 651 -20.61 9.38 -44.28
CA PRO A 651 -20.65 10.85 -44.32
C PRO A 651 -19.30 11.48 -44.71
N ALA A 652 -19.39 12.62 -45.41
CA ALA A 652 -18.30 13.37 -46.03
C ALA A 652 -17.53 14.31 -45.08
N ALA A 653 -16.30 14.66 -45.48
CA ALA A 653 -15.40 15.58 -44.79
C ALA A 653 -15.60 17.06 -45.20
N THR A 654 -15.29 18.00 -44.30
CA THR A 654 -15.20 19.46 -44.54
C THR A 654 -13.94 20.06 -43.88
N PRO A 655 -13.44 21.24 -44.32
CA PRO A 655 -12.02 21.48 -44.53
C PRO A 655 -11.36 22.49 -43.55
N GLN A 656 -10.02 22.48 -43.56
CA GLN A 656 -9.14 23.40 -42.81
C GLN A 656 -9.26 24.86 -43.27
N ARG A 657 -9.25 25.81 -42.32
CA ARG A 657 -9.21 27.25 -42.59
C ARG A 657 -7.91 27.89 -42.09
N ARG A 658 -7.26 28.62 -43.00
CA ARG A 658 -5.99 29.36 -42.87
C ARG A 658 -6.06 30.53 -41.90
N SER A 659 -4.95 30.81 -41.23
CA SER A 659 -4.65 32.06 -40.52
C SER A 659 -4.22 33.16 -41.49
N SER A 660 -4.82 34.35 -41.39
CA SER A 660 -4.37 35.57 -42.06
C SER A 660 -4.29 36.73 -41.06
N THR A 661 -3.10 37.31 -40.90
CA THR A 661 -2.86 38.61 -40.28
C THR A 661 -3.30 39.74 -41.21
N SER A 662 -3.97 40.75 -40.66
CA SER A 662 -4.15 42.06 -41.29
C SER A 662 -4.03 43.14 -40.22
N GLY A 663 -3.09 44.06 -40.43
CA GLY A 663 -3.01 45.32 -39.71
C GLY A 663 -3.69 46.41 -40.51
N TYR A 664 -4.64 47.11 -39.88
CA TYR A 664 -5.05 48.45 -40.30
C TYR A 664 -5.81 49.16 -39.17
N LEU A 665 -5.29 50.32 -38.77
CA LEU A 665 -5.97 51.48 -38.16
C LEU A 665 -6.56 51.33 -36.74
N LYS A 666 -6.03 52.06 -35.74
CA LYS A 666 -6.18 53.51 -35.49
C LYS A 666 -7.64 53.99 -35.39
N ARG A 667 -7.91 54.59 -34.22
CA ARG A 667 -9.04 55.47 -33.84
C ARG A 667 -10.33 54.77 -33.42
N ARG A 668 -10.52 54.58 -32.12
CA ARG A 668 -11.12 55.56 -31.19
C ARG A 668 -10.91 55.14 -29.75
#